data_AF-A0A4Y7JJ58-F1
#
_entry.id   AF-A0A4Y7JJ58-F1
#
_cell.length_a   1.000
_cell.length_b   1.000
_cell.length_c   1.000
_cell.angle_alpha   90.00
_cell.angle_beta   90.00
_cell.angle_gamma   90.00
#
_symmetry.space_group_name_H-M   'P 1'
#
loop_
_entity.id
_entity.type
_entity.pdbx_description
1 polymer ?
#
loop_
_entity_poly.entity_id
_entity_poly.type
_entity_poly.pdbx_seq_one_letter_code
_entity_poly.pdbx_strand_id
1 'polypeptide(L)'
;MADHKSAVEGEKHLVAAALHIVRALGAHKNLEDDCRKLLVDLDIKLSAMTLTSEENKGGGGLTDIENWMNSVEMKVNSWVLDKTFVLNCSLDEASEYFELVEQVLGLADNLASFPFNDDWKKKELLHQAHTVLHFAMVKLEEEFSHILVKNRQFLETEKGNMSVCLCRDVINEEEDEDGEEQEQEEEVEELSISREFIINLVRPNVIPVLKCIANLMFASKYDQECTLAYIRNRRVALAEVLFRLDMERMSIDELVKMDWPRLDPMIKKWIQSLKTSVRLYLASEKQLCDQVFEEFESAKLKCFIEISKSSMWQVLDFVEAICTGSAEPEKLFRILDMYEVLTDLIPNIDALFSGEPRCLFQMEYREAINRLGCCVKRTFLKFESAVRWEPSTNPFAQGGIHHLTRYVMNYIKIVLEYEDTLNLILKEDDMTVVCPNMIPIREQDEDTSDNVQPLAQQLRIVISSLEYNLHLKANLYTDISLNHLFLMNNIHYMVQKIKDSDLRIIFGDPWLKRQIGKFQLQAREYKRATWGSVLDLLRSEPGGGARPVSKKILRERFRSFILAFEEVYKIQTGWLIPDLQLRDEVQISVSGLVIQVYRSFLERHYNQLDVGGYFGKRIKYSTDDLANHLLELFEGSSKSLH
;
A
#
# COMPACT_ATOMS: atom_id res chain seq x y z
N MET A 1 18.03 -82.77 -21.38
CA MET A 1 16.62 -82.39 -21.68
C MET A 1 15.59 -83.11 -20.82
N ALA A 2 15.86 -84.28 -20.22
CA ALA A 2 14.92 -84.96 -19.33
C ALA A 2 14.89 -84.37 -17.89
N ASP A 3 16.04 -84.01 -17.31
CA ASP A 3 16.09 -83.46 -15.94
C ASP A 3 15.51 -82.05 -15.79
N HIS A 4 15.52 -81.25 -16.85
CA HIS A 4 14.92 -79.90 -16.80
C HIS A 4 13.38 -79.94 -16.82
N LYS A 5 12.77 -81.01 -17.35
CA LYS A 5 11.31 -81.15 -17.36
C LYS A 5 10.74 -81.56 -16.00
N SER A 6 11.47 -82.31 -15.16
CA SER A 6 10.96 -82.70 -13.84
C SER A 6 11.06 -81.58 -12.80
N ALA A 7 12.07 -80.71 -12.90
CA ALA A 7 12.21 -79.54 -12.03
C ALA A 7 11.06 -78.53 -12.23
N VAL A 8 10.71 -78.26 -13.49
CA VAL A 8 9.61 -77.36 -13.86
C VAL A 8 8.24 -77.92 -13.44
N GLU A 9 8.08 -79.24 -13.37
CA GLU A 9 6.83 -79.87 -12.89
C GLU A 9 6.65 -79.76 -11.36
N GLY A 10 7.76 -79.83 -10.60
CA GLY A 10 7.75 -79.65 -9.15
C GLY A 10 7.36 -78.23 -8.72
N GLU A 11 7.83 -77.21 -9.46
CA GLU A 11 7.48 -75.80 -9.20
C GLU A 11 5.98 -75.53 -9.43
N LYS A 12 5.36 -76.16 -10.42
CA LYS A 12 3.91 -76.03 -10.68
C LYS A 12 3.05 -76.55 -9.55
N HIS A 13 3.39 -77.73 -9.01
CA HIS A 13 2.67 -78.30 -7.89
C HIS A 13 2.80 -77.44 -6.63
N LEU A 14 3.94 -76.77 -6.44
CA LEU A 14 4.15 -75.82 -5.34
C LEU A 14 3.27 -74.57 -5.49
N VAL A 15 3.21 -73.97 -6.68
CA VAL A 15 2.36 -72.79 -6.94
C VAL A 15 0.87 -73.13 -6.79
N ALA A 16 0.44 -74.29 -7.31
CA ALA A 16 -0.95 -74.74 -7.16
C ALA A 16 -1.33 -75.04 -5.70
N ALA A 17 -0.42 -75.64 -4.92
CA ALA A 17 -0.62 -75.86 -3.49
C ALA A 17 -0.69 -74.53 -2.71
N ALA A 18 0.19 -73.57 -3.03
CA ALA A 18 0.16 -72.24 -2.43
C ALA A 18 -1.15 -71.51 -2.74
N LEU A 19 -1.62 -71.55 -3.99
CA LEU A 19 -2.90 -70.98 -4.42
C LEU A 19 -4.08 -71.56 -3.61
N HIS A 20 -4.10 -72.89 -3.44
CA HIS A 20 -5.16 -73.56 -2.68
C HIS A 20 -5.14 -73.15 -1.20
N ILE A 21 -3.96 -72.96 -0.62
CA ILE A 21 -3.82 -72.50 0.78
C ILE A 21 -4.31 -71.05 0.90
N VAL A 22 -3.92 -70.17 -0.01
CA VAL A 22 -4.34 -68.75 -0.02
C VAL A 22 -5.85 -68.62 -0.13
N ARG A 23 -6.48 -69.38 -1.03
CA ARG A 23 -7.96 -69.38 -1.19
C ARG A 23 -8.69 -69.96 0.02
N ALA A 24 -8.13 -71.00 0.64
CA ALA A 24 -8.70 -71.55 1.87
C ALA A 24 -8.61 -70.56 3.04
N LEU A 25 -7.50 -69.82 3.14
CA LEU A 25 -7.31 -68.77 4.14
C LEU A 25 -8.24 -67.57 3.87
N GLY A 26 -8.39 -67.14 2.61
CA GLY A 26 -9.30 -66.06 2.21
C GLY A 26 -10.79 -66.35 2.47
N ALA A 27 -11.18 -67.63 2.55
CA ALA A 27 -12.56 -68.03 2.85
C ALA A 27 -12.93 -67.95 4.36
N HIS A 28 -11.95 -67.74 5.25
CA HIS A 28 -12.21 -67.59 6.67
C HIS A 28 -12.73 -66.18 7.01
N LYS A 29 -13.89 -66.10 7.69
CA LYS A 29 -14.58 -64.84 7.99
C LYS A 29 -13.94 -63.97 9.11
N ASN A 30 -12.89 -64.45 9.78
CA ASN A 30 -12.31 -63.81 10.97
C ASN A 30 -10.89 -63.25 10.74
N LEU A 31 -10.62 -62.66 9.57
CA LEU A 31 -9.34 -62.04 9.24
C LEU A 31 -9.46 -60.52 9.20
N GLU A 32 -8.45 -59.82 9.73
CA GLU A 32 -8.29 -58.36 9.59
C GLU A 32 -8.21 -57.97 8.10
N ASP A 33 -8.72 -56.78 7.76
CA ASP A 33 -8.83 -56.32 6.36
C ASP A 33 -7.48 -56.23 5.66
N ASP A 34 -6.40 -55.86 6.35
CA ASP A 34 -5.04 -55.84 5.79
C ASP A 34 -4.57 -57.26 5.39
N CYS A 35 -4.87 -58.26 6.21
CA CYS A 35 -4.57 -59.66 5.86
C CYS A 35 -5.42 -60.14 4.67
N ARG A 36 -6.67 -59.68 4.57
CA ARG A 36 -7.54 -59.99 3.43
C ARG A 36 -7.02 -59.36 2.13
N LYS A 37 -6.60 -58.09 2.17
CA LYS A 37 -6.01 -57.38 1.02
C LYS A 37 -4.73 -58.06 0.54
N LEU A 38 -3.86 -58.47 1.47
CA LEU A 38 -2.66 -59.24 1.15
C LEU A 38 -2.98 -60.62 0.55
N LEU A 39 -3.99 -61.32 1.05
CA LEU A 39 -4.42 -62.61 0.51
C LEU A 39 -5.01 -62.49 -0.90
N VAL A 40 -5.75 -61.41 -1.19
CA VAL A 40 -6.26 -61.11 -2.53
C VAL A 40 -5.12 -60.79 -3.49
N ASP A 41 -4.15 -59.97 -3.08
CA ASP A 41 -2.97 -59.64 -3.90
C ASP A 41 -2.10 -60.90 -4.16
N LEU A 42 -1.97 -61.79 -3.15
CA LEU A 42 -1.28 -63.07 -3.31
C LEU A 42 -2.06 -64.04 -4.21
N ASP A 43 -3.39 -64.09 -4.13
CA ASP A 43 -4.24 -64.92 -5.01
C ASP A 43 -4.14 -64.45 -6.46
N ILE A 44 -4.15 -63.14 -6.70
CA ILE A 44 -3.96 -62.55 -8.03
C ILE A 44 -2.56 -62.91 -8.57
N LYS A 45 -1.50 -62.73 -7.77
CA LYS A 45 -0.12 -63.08 -8.17
C LYS A 45 0.09 -64.56 -8.44
N LEU A 46 -0.46 -65.44 -7.60
CA LEU A 46 -0.34 -66.90 -7.76
C LEU A 46 -1.22 -67.43 -8.90
N SER A 47 -2.39 -66.81 -9.12
CA SER A 47 -3.25 -67.07 -10.29
C SER A 47 -2.55 -66.64 -11.58
N ALA A 48 -1.79 -65.54 -11.56
CA ALA A 48 -0.96 -65.12 -12.69
C ALA A 48 0.22 -66.07 -12.96
N MET A 49 0.85 -66.63 -11.91
CA MET A 49 1.93 -67.60 -12.07
C MET A 49 1.46 -68.93 -12.67
N THR A 50 0.25 -69.40 -12.33
CA THR A 50 -0.32 -70.63 -12.90
C THR A 50 -0.61 -70.53 -14.41
N LEU A 51 -0.81 -69.32 -14.94
CA LEU A 51 -1.03 -69.08 -16.38
C LEU A 51 0.21 -69.33 -17.26
N THR A 52 1.42 -69.38 -16.68
CA THR A 52 2.66 -69.60 -17.44
C THR A 52 2.95 -71.07 -17.77
N SER A 53 2.18 -72.01 -17.21
CA SER A 53 2.48 -73.44 -17.27
C SER A 53 1.48 -74.26 -18.10
N GLU A 54 0.28 -73.74 -18.36
CA GLU A 54 -0.76 -74.47 -19.08
C GLU A 54 -0.87 -74.01 -20.54
N GLU A 55 0.16 -74.29 -21.34
CA GLU A 55 -0.09 -74.44 -22.78
C GLU A 55 -1.00 -75.66 -22.98
N ASN A 56 -2.25 -75.37 -23.36
CA ASN A 56 -3.33 -76.31 -23.66
C ASN A 56 -4.10 -76.91 -22.46
N LYS A 57 -4.83 -76.05 -21.73
CA LYS A 57 -6.29 -76.16 -21.54
C LYS A 57 -6.79 -75.12 -20.53
N GLY A 58 -7.65 -74.21 -20.99
CA GLY A 58 -8.58 -73.50 -20.10
C GLY A 58 -8.44 -71.99 -20.12
N GLY A 59 -9.16 -71.35 -21.05
CA GLY A 59 -9.39 -69.90 -21.04
C GLY A 59 -10.27 -69.39 -19.89
N GLY A 60 -10.29 -70.06 -18.73
CA GLY A 60 -11.14 -69.72 -17.58
C GLY A 60 -10.71 -68.44 -16.87
N GLY A 61 -9.41 -68.27 -16.59
CA GLY A 61 -8.92 -67.09 -15.88
C GLY A 61 -9.11 -65.77 -16.64
N LEU A 62 -8.98 -65.80 -17.98
CA LEU A 62 -9.19 -64.61 -18.81
C LEU A 62 -10.68 -64.30 -18.98
N THR A 63 -11.55 -65.32 -19.10
CA THR A 63 -13.01 -65.13 -19.16
C THR A 63 -13.58 -64.65 -17.83
N ASP A 64 -12.99 -65.04 -16.69
CA ASP A 64 -13.42 -64.58 -15.38
C ASP A 64 -13.07 -63.09 -15.18
N ILE A 65 -11.88 -62.67 -15.63
CA ILE A 65 -11.48 -61.26 -15.67
C ILE A 65 -12.37 -60.46 -16.63
N GLU A 66 -12.69 -61.00 -17.82
CA GLU A 66 -13.59 -60.37 -18.80
C GLU A 66 -15.02 -60.20 -18.26
N ASN A 67 -15.56 -61.22 -17.59
CA ASN A 67 -16.88 -61.15 -16.96
C ASN A 67 -16.91 -60.15 -15.79
N TRP A 68 -15.84 -60.10 -14.99
CA TRP A 68 -15.67 -59.11 -13.94
C TRP A 68 -15.57 -57.70 -14.54
N MET A 69 -14.80 -57.53 -15.62
CA MET A 69 -14.62 -56.24 -16.30
C MET A 69 -15.93 -55.71 -16.87
N ASN A 70 -16.72 -56.56 -17.52
CA ASN A 70 -18.05 -56.21 -18.03
C ASN A 70 -19.01 -55.81 -16.89
N SER A 71 -18.90 -56.46 -15.73
CA SER A 71 -19.68 -56.11 -14.53
C SER A 71 -19.28 -54.74 -13.97
N VAL A 72 -17.98 -54.45 -13.90
CA VAL A 72 -17.45 -53.17 -13.44
C VAL A 72 -17.77 -52.06 -14.43
N GLU A 73 -17.63 -52.29 -15.73
CA GLU A 73 -18.01 -51.34 -16.77
C GLU A 73 -19.50 -50.98 -16.69
N MET A 74 -20.38 -51.97 -16.48
CA MET A 74 -21.82 -51.73 -16.26
C MET A 74 -22.08 -50.89 -15.00
N LYS A 75 -21.38 -51.18 -13.89
CA LYS A 75 -21.51 -50.40 -12.65
C LYS A 75 -21.00 -48.96 -12.81
N VAL A 76 -19.79 -48.77 -13.35
CA VAL A 76 -19.21 -47.45 -13.58
C VAL A 76 -20.08 -46.65 -14.54
N ASN A 77 -20.54 -47.25 -15.65
CA ASN A 77 -21.44 -46.57 -16.59
C ASN A 77 -22.78 -46.19 -15.94
N SER A 78 -23.31 -47.01 -15.02
CA SER A 78 -24.53 -46.67 -14.29
C SER A 78 -24.35 -45.41 -13.43
N TRP A 79 -23.17 -45.23 -12.82
CA TRP A 79 -22.82 -44.06 -12.01
C TRP A 79 -22.45 -42.84 -12.85
N VAL A 80 -21.84 -43.04 -14.02
CA VAL A 80 -21.51 -41.98 -14.98
C VAL A 80 -22.78 -41.43 -15.65
N LEU A 81 -23.77 -42.29 -15.91
CA LEU A 81 -25.05 -41.89 -16.54
C LEU A 81 -26.05 -41.29 -15.55
N ASP A 82 -25.92 -41.61 -14.26
CA ASP A 82 -26.78 -41.04 -13.22
C ASP A 82 -26.35 -39.61 -12.85
N LYS A 83 -27.08 -38.64 -13.41
CA LYS A 83 -26.89 -37.21 -13.09
C LYS A 83 -27.22 -36.84 -11.65
N THR A 84 -27.86 -37.74 -10.89
CA THR A 84 -28.20 -37.53 -9.48
C THR A 84 -27.17 -38.12 -8.52
N PHE A 85 -26.24 -38.94 -9.01
CA PHE A 85 -25.12 -39.44 -8.23
C PHE A 85 -24.13 -38.31 -7.98
N VAL A 86 -24.22 -37.75 -6.78
CA VAL A 86 -23.26 -36.83 -6.19
C VAL A 86 -22.53 -37.64 -5.12
N LEU A 87 -21.20 -37.55 -5.04
CA LEU A 87 -20.51 -37.99 -3.83
C LEU A 87 -21.00 -37.10 -2.68
N ASN A 88 -22.06 -37.53 -2.00
CA ASN A 88 -22.46 -36.94 -0.74
C ASN A 88 -21.25 -37.09 0.18
N CYS A 89 -20.93 -36.04 0.93
CA CYS A 89 -19.67 -35.92 1.67
C CYS A 89 -19.42 -36.98 2.78
N SER A 90 -20.19 -38.08 2.81
CA SER A 90 -19.94 -39.29 3.59
C SER A 90 -19.01 -40.25 2.85
N LEU A 91 -17.86 -40.54 3.49
CA LEU A 91 -16.83 -41.48 3.02
C LEU A 91 -17.38 -42.88 2.69
N ASP A 92 -18.51 -43.26 3.28
CA ASP A 92 -19.10 -44.60 3.21
C ASP A 92 -19.76 -44.94 1.86
N GLU A 93 -20.33 -43.97 1.13
CA GLU A 93 -20.89 -44.20 -0.22
C GLU A 93 -19.82 -44.06 -1.31
N ALA A 94 -18.77 -43.29 -1.02
CA ALA A 94 -17.65 -43.03 -1.93
C ALA A 94 -16.63 -44.19 -1.95
N SER A 95 -16.53 -44.97 -0.86
CA SER A 95 -15.56 -46.05 -0.71
C SER A 95 -15.77 -47.18 -1.73
N GLU A 96 -17.02 -47.61 -2.00
CA GLU A 96 -17.29 -48.65 -3.01
C GLU A 96 -16.85 -48.19 -4.41
N TYR A 97 -17.04 -46.91 -4.73
CA TYR A 97 -16.59 -46.33 -6.00
C TYR A 97 -15.06 -46.33 -6.09
N PHE A 98 -14.38 -45.80 -5.07
CA PHE A 98 -12.92 -45.73 -5.05
C PHE A 98 -12.27 -47.11 -5.09
N GLU A 99 -12.79 -48.07 -4.31
CA GLU A 99 -12.27 -49.45 -4.30
C GLU A 99 -12.39 -50.11 -5.68
N LEU A 100 -13.51 -49.93 -6.39
CA LEU A 100 -13.68 -50.50 -7.72
C LEU A 100 -12.72 -49.87 -8.74
N VAL A 101 -12.53 -48.56 -8.70
CA VAL A 101 -11.61 -47.87 -9.61
C VAL A 101 -10.15 -48.22 -9.31
N GLU A 102 -9.77 -48.34 -8.02
CA GLU A 102 -8.45 -48.84 -7.61
C GLU A 102 -8.20 -50.27 -8.09
N GLN A 103 -9.20 -51.15 -8.01
CA GLN A 103 -9.10 -52.52 -8.53
C GLN A 103 -8.89 -52.54 -10.05
N VAL A 104 -9.62 -51.71 -10.80
CA VAL A 104 -9.44 -51.58 -12.26
C VAL A 104 -8.06 -51.03 -12.58
N LEU A 105 -7.56 -50.05 -11.83
CA LEU A 105 -6.21 -49.50 -12.01
C LEU A 105 -5.15 -50.56 -11.75
N GLY A 106 -5.25 -51.31 -10.65
CA GLY A 106 -4.33 -52.41 -10.32
C GLY A 106 -4.35 -53.51 -11.37
N LEU A 107 -5.51 -53.83 -11.95
CA LEU A 107 -5.60 -54.77 -13.06
C LEU A 107 -4.98 -54.21 -14.34
N ALA A 108 -5.17 -52.93 -14.65
CA ALA A 108 -4.55 -52.29 -15.80
C ALA A 108 -3.01 -52.29 -15.70
N ASP A 109 -2.45 -51.99 -14.53
CA ASP A 109 -1.01 -52.01 -14.26
C ASP A 109 -0.43 -53.42 -14.29
N ASN A 110 -1.15 -54.40 -13.74
CA ASN A 110 -0.79 -55.81 -13.84
C ASN A 110 -0.80 -56.25 -15.31
N LEU A 111 -1.85 -55.94 -16.07
CA LEU A 111 -1.89 -56.25 -17.51
C LEU A 111 -0.76 -55.54 -18.27
N ALA A 112 -0.40 -54.30 -17.91
CA ALA A 112 0.68 -53.56 -18.57
C ALA A 112 2.09 -54.09 -18.27
N SER A 113 2.35 -54.60 -17.06
CA SER A 113 3.70 -54.99 -16.60
C SER A 113 4.19 -56.36 -17.09
N PHE A 114 3.32 -57.29 -17.48
CA PHE A 114 3.72 -58.63 -17.92
C PHE A 114 4.20 -58.66 -19.39
N PRO A 115 5.44 -59.08 -19.68
CA PRO A 115 5.95 -59.24 -21.04
C PRO A 115 5.54 -60.61 -21.58
N PHE A 116 4.46 -60.67 -22.37
CA PHE A 116 4.12 -61.84 -23.19
C PHE A 116 3.67 -61.40 -24.59
N ASN A 117 4.06 -62.19 -25.60
CA ASN A 117 3.82 -61.98 -27.02
C ASN A 117 2.34 -61.73 -27.36
N ASP A 118 2.08 -60.64 -28.09
CA ASP A 118 0.91 -60.35 -28.96
C ASP A 118 -0.41 -61.11 -28.72
N ASP A 119 -0.95 -61.10 -27.50
CA ASP A 119 -2.29 -61.61 -27.24
C ASP A 119 -3.33 -60.50 -27.48
N TRP A 120 -4.10 -60.59 -28.56
CA TRP A 120 -5.08 -59.58 -28.95
C TRP A 120 -6.15 -59.37 -27.86
N LYS A 121 -6.49 -60.40 -27.10
CA LYS A 121 -7.45 -60.31 -25.98
C LYS A 121 -6.92 -59.49 -24.80
N LYS A 122 -5.61 -59.53 -24.57
CA LYS A 122 -4.97 -58.68 -23.54
C LYS A 122 -5.05 -57.22 -23.96
N LYS A 123 -4.82 -56.92 -25.23
CA LYS A 123 -4.98 -55.55 -25.78
C LYS A 123 -6.43 -55.08 -25.68
N GLU A 124 -7.40 -55.97 -25.90
CA GLU A 124 -8.82 -55.69 -25.74
C GLU A 124 -9.19 -55.38 -24.27
N LEU A 125 -8.80 -56.24 -23.33
CA LEU A 125 -9.07 -56.02 -21.90
C LEU A 125 -8.37 -54.77 -21.36
N LEU A 126 -7.16 -54.48 -21.83
CA LEU A 126 -6.42 -53.28 -21.46
C LEU A 126 -7.05 -52.02 -22.08
N HIS A 127 -7.61 -52.12 -23.29
CA HIS A 127 -8.39 -51.05 -23.89
C HIS A 127 -9.69 -50.81 -23.10
N GLN A 128 -10.43 -51.86 -22.75
CA GLN A 128 -11.62 -51.79 -21.91
C GLN A 128 -11.29 -51.18 -20.53
N ALA A 129 -10.17 -51.59 -19.91
CA ALA A 129 -9.69 -51.00 -18.66
C ALA A 129 -9.43 -49.51 -18.77
N HIS A 130 -8.70 -49.08 -19.80
CA HIS A 130 -8.45 -47.67 -20.02
C HIS A 130 -9.72 -46.88 -20.34
N THR A 131 -10.69 -47.46 -21.06
CA THR A 131 -11.98 -46.83 -21.33
C THR A 131 -12.79 -46.63 -20.05
N VAL A 132 -12.89 -47.68 -19.21
CA VAL A 132 -13.56 -47.59 -17.90
C VAL A 132 -12.87 -46.59 -16.98
N LEU A 133 -11.53 -46.62 -16.91
CA LEU A 133 -10.76 -45.62 -16.15
C LEU A 133 -11.01 -44.21 -16.69
N HIS A 134 -10.99 -44.00 -18.01
CA HIS A 134 -11.25 -42.69 -18.59
C HIS A 134 -12.64 -42.16 -18.20
N PHE A 135 -13.70 -42.96 -18.32
CA PHE A 135 -15.04 -42.55 -17.89
C PHE A 135 -15.12 -42.27 -16.39
N ALA A 136 -14.46 -43.09 -15.57
CA ALA A 136 -14.37 -42.86 -14.13
C ALA A 136 -13.65 -41.55 -13.80
N MET A 137 -12.52 -41.26 -14.46
CA MET A 137 -11.74 -40.03 -14.22
C MET A 137 -12.50 -38.77 -14.64
N VAL A 138 -13.25 -38.80 -15.75
CA VAL A 138 -14.12 -37.67 -16.15
C VAL A 138 -15.18 -37.40 -15.09
N LYS A 139 -15.84 -38.44 -14.57
CA LYS A 139 -16.83 -38.29 -13.51
C LYS A 139 -16.21 -37.80 -12.20
N LEU A 140 -15.01 -38.28 -11.85
CA LEU A 140 -14.25 -37.79 -10.69
C LEU A 140 -13.85 -36.32 -10.83
N GLU A 141 -13.49 -35.85 -12.03
CA GLU A 141 -13.21 -34.44 -12.29
C GLU A 141 -14.45 -33.56 -12.05
N GLU A 142 -15.62 -34.02 -12.51
CA GLU A 142 -16.90 -33.34 -12.29
C GLU A 142 -17.28 -33.31 -10.80
N GLU A 143 -17.16 -34.43 -10.10
CA GLU A 143 -17.45 -34.51 -8.66
C GLU A 143 -16.46 -33.67 -7.84
N PHE A 144 -15.18 -33.69 -8.18
CA PHE A 144 -14.16 -32.85 -7.55
C PHE A 144 -14.51 -31.36 -7.68
N SER A 145 -14.92 -30.93 -8.88
CA SER A 145 -15.41 -29.58 -9.13
C SER A 145 -16.69 -29.28 -8.36
N HIS A 146 -17.64 -30.21 -8.33
CA HIS A 146 -18.92 -30.04 -7.64
C HIS A 146 -18.75 -29.90 -6.13
N ILE A 147 -17.92 -30.73 -5.50
CA ILE A 147 -17.61 -30.65 -4.06
C ILE A 147 -16.96 -29.30 -3.73
N LEU A 148 -16.01 -28.84 -4.56
CA LEU A 148 -15.34 -27.54 -4.41
C LEU A 148 -16.29 -26.34 -4.57
N VAL A 149 -17.36 -26.46 -5.35
CA VAL A 149 -18.38 -25.40 -5.54
C VAL A 149 -19.41 -25.42 -4.41
N LYS A 150 -19.95 -26.59 -4.08
CA LYS A 150 -21.02 -26.74 -3.09
C LYS A 150 -20.57 -26.41 -1.67
N ASN A 151 -19.29 -26.65 -1.35
CA ASN A 151 -18.75 -26.48 0.00
C ASN A 151 -17.89 -25.22 0.17
N ARG A 152 -18.00 -24.24 -0.73
CA ARG A 152 -17.31 -22.95 -0.59
C ARG A 152 -17.76 -22.23 0.66
N GLN A 153 -16.80 -21.65 1.38
CA GLN A 153 -17.05 -20.71 2.47
C GLN A 153 -16.65 -19.31 1.99
N PHE A 154 -17.45 -18.32 2.35
CA PHE A 154 -17.23 -16.94 1.94
C PHE A 154 -16.71 -16.09 3.09
N LEU A 155 -15.98 -15.05 2.71
CA LEU A 155 -15.65 -13.92 3.56
C LEU A 155 -16.79 -12.91 3.47
N GLU A 156 -17.43 -12.59 4.58
CA GLU A 156 -18.25 -11.37 4.69
C GLU A 156 -17.53 -10.35 5.58
N THR A 157 -17.53 -9.10 5.10
CA THR A 157 -17.01 -7.93 5.80
C THR A 157 -18.22 -7.14 6.28
N GLU A 158 -18.82 -7.53 7.40
CA GLU A 158 -19.83 -6.69 8.05
C GLU A 158 -19.15 -5.78 9.07
N LYS A 159 -19.24 -4.47 8.85
CA LYS A 159 -18.89 -3.42 9.81
C LYS A 159 -17.56 -3.65 10.54
N GLY A 160 -16.46 -3.78 9.78
CA GLY A 160 -15.11 -3.87 10.36
C GLY A 160 -14.75 -5.19 11.05
N ASN A 161 -15.70 -6.11 11.25
CA ASN A 161 -15.45 -7.44 11.80
C ASN A 161 -15.51 -8.51 10.70
N MET A 162 -14.46 -9.34 10.63
CA MET A 162 -14.40 -10.48 9.71
C MET A 162 -15.09 -11.69 10.35
N SER A 163 -16.22 -12.11 9.81
CA SER A 163 -16.93 -13.34 10.18
C SER A 163 -16.99 -14.29 8.98
N VAL A 164 -16.80 -15.58 9.23
CA VAL A 164 -16.94 -16.65 8.22
C VAL A 164 -18.36 -17.21 8.33
N CYS A 165 -19.21 -16.94 7.34
CA CYS A 165 -20.55 -17.54 7.30
C CYS A 165 -20.55 -18.87 6.53
N LEU A 166 -21.23 -19.86 7.10
CA LEU A 166 -21.56 -21.12 6.43
C LEU A 166 -22.74 -20.88 5.49
N CYS A 167 -22.70 -21.38 4.25
CA CYS A 167 -23.92 -21.51 3.46
C CYS A 167 -24.96 -22.31 4.27
N ARG A 168 -25.97 -21.62 4.80
CA ARG A 168 -27.18 -22.23 5.33
C ARG A 168 -28.23 -22.08 4.25
N ASP A 169 -28.70 -23.22 3.75
CA ASP A 169 -29.79 -23.28 2.80
C ASP A 169 -30.98 -22.48 3.32
N VAL A 170 -31.57 -21.71 2.41
CA VAL A 170 -32.88 -21.06 2.56
C VAL A 170 -33.85 -22.09 3.12
N ILE A 171 -34.41 -21.83 4.30
CA ILE A 171 -35.74 -22.23 4.81
C ILE A 171 -35.78 -21.88 6.31
N ASN A 172 -36.37 -20.73 6.64
CA ASN A 172 -37.54 -20.57 7.52
C ASN A 172 -37.67 -19.09 7.92
N GLU A 173 -38.77 -18.50 7.46
CA GLU A 173 -39.41 -17.33 8.06
C GLU A 173 -39.75 -17.67 9.51
N GLU A 174 -39.22 -16.95 10.50
CA GLU A 174 -39.96 -16.62 11.72
C GLU A 174 -39.55 -15.21 12.19
N GLU A 175 -40.58 -14.46 12.50
CA GLU A 175 -40.64 -13.10 12.99
C GLU A 175 -39.96 -12.98 14.38
N ASP A 176 -39.42 -11.81 14.73
CA ASP A 176 -39.69 -11.20 16.03
C ASP A 176 -39.20 -9.74 16.11
N GLU A 177 -40.00 -8.97 16.85
CA GLU A 177 -40.09 -7.50 16.96
C GLU A 177 -39.01 -6.82 17.83
N ASP A 178 -38.84 -5.53 17.53
CA ASP A 178 -38.53 -4.39 18.40
C ASP A 178 -37.19 -4.25 19.16
N GLY A 179 -36.56 -3.07 19.01
CA GLY A 179 -35.91 -2.37 20.13
C GLY A 179 -34.61 -1.59 19.86
N GLU A 180 -34.77 -0.27 19.65
CA GLU A 180 -33.88 0.83 20.06
C GLU A 180 -32.55 1.10 19.31
N GLU A 181 -32.57 2.19 18.56
CA GLU A 181 -31.40 2.91 18.04
C GLU A 181 -30.67 3.63 19.19
N GLN A 182 -29.39 3.29 19.42
CA GLN A 182 -28.45 4.17 20.11
C GLN A 182 -27.22 4.39 19.23
N GLU A 183 -27.07 5.63 18.78
CA GLU A 183 -25.85 6.16 18.17
C GLU A 183 -24.75 6.19 19.25
N GLN A 184 -23.70 5.37 19.08
CA GLN A 184 -22.43 5.54 19.77
C GLN A 184 -21.37 5.90 18.72
N GLU A 185 -20.71 7.05 18.94
CA GLU A 185 -19.50 7.47 18.24
C GLU A 185 -18.41 6.42 18.49
N GLU A 186 -18.08 5.63 17.48
CA GLU A 186 -16.98 4.66 17.54
C GLU A 186 -15.64 5.35 17.22
N GLU A 187 -14.79 5.46 18.25
CA GLU A 187 -13.34 5.58 18.10
C GLU A 187 -12.84 4.39 17.26
N VAL A 188 -12.18 4.71 16.14
CA VAL A 188 -11.53 3.73 15.28
C VAL A 188 -10.29 3.18 15.99
N GLU A 189 -10.49 2.15 16.81
CA GLU A 189 -9.39 1.32 17.29
C GLU A 189 -8.89 0.46 16.13
N GLU A 190 -7.73 0.82 15.57
CA GLU A 190 -6.94 -0.01 14.65
C GLU A 190 -6.61 -1.34 15.33
N LEU A 191 -7.43 -2.37 15.08
CA LEU A 191 -7.13 -3.72 15.53
C LEU A 191 -5.89 -4.23 14.79
N SER A 192 -4.80 -4.30 15.55
CA SER A 192 -3.54 -4.94 15.21
C SER A 192 -3.77 -6.40 14.79
N ILE A 193 -3.79 -6.65 13.48
CA ILE A 193 -3.83 -7.98 12.85
C ILE A 193 -2.48 -8.69 13.09
N SER A 194 -2.20 -9.03 14.35
CA SER A 194 -0.94 -9.61 14.84
C SER A 194 -0.99 -11.14 14.98
N ARG A 195 -2.10 -11.79 14.61
CA ARG A 195 -2.17 -13.26 14.51
C ARG A 195 -2.66 -13.64 13.13
N GLU A 196 -1.91 -14.51 12.47
CA GLU A 196 -2.28 -15.18 11.22
C GLU A 196 -3.64 -15.87 11.39
N PHE A 197 -4.72 -15.17 11.05
CA PHE A 197 -6.02 -15.80 10.89
C PHE A 197 -5.98 -16.54 9.57
N ILE A 198 -5.87 -17.86 9.62
CA ILE A 198 -6.13 -18.70 8.46
C ILE A 198 -7.60 -19.10 8.54
N ILE A 199 -8.34 -18.86 7.45
CA ILE A 199 -9.74 -19.21 7.33
C ILE A 199 -9.90 -20.51 6.56
N ASN A 200 -10.96 -21.24 6.86
CA ASN A 200 -11.34 -22.38 6.03
C ASN A 200 -12.05 -21.83 4.78
N LEU A 201 -11.47 -22.05 3.60
CA LEU A 201 -12.09 -21.62 2.33
C LEU A 201 -13.11 -22.63 1.80
N VAL A 202 -13.06 -23.86 2.34
CA VAL A 202 -13.94 -24.98 2.04
C VAL A 202 -14.26 -25.65 3.37
N ARG A 203 -15.46 -26.25 3.50
CA ARG A 203 -15.82 -26.97 4.73
C ARG A 203 -14.77 -28.06 5.07
N PRO A 204 -14.23 -28.11 6.30
CA PRO A 204 -13.13 -29.02 6.62
C PRO A 204 -13.44 -30.51 6.42
N ASN A 205 -14.72 -30.90 6.56
CA ASN A 205 -15.18 -32.28 6.41
C ASN A 205 -15.03 -32.84 4.99
N VAL A 206 -14.92 -31.99 3.97
CA VAL A 206 -14.80 -32.46 2.57
C VAL A 206 -13.35 -32.57 2.09
N ILE A 207 -12.39 -32.05 2.85
CA ILE A 207 -10.96 -32.09 2.51
C ILE A 207 -10.44 -33.53 2.36
N PRO A 208 -10.78 -34.48 3.26
CA PRO A 208 -10.37 -35.88 3.10
C PRO A 208 -10.90 -36.51 1.80
N VAL A 209 -12.15 -36.18 1.42
CA VAL A 209 -12.77 -36.69 0.19
C VAL A 209 -12.05 -36.12 -1.05
N LEU A 210 -11.76 -34.81 -1.04
CA LEU A 210 -10.99 -34.16 -2.12
C LEU A 210 -9.58 -34.78 -2.26
N LYS A 211 -8.93 -35.09 -1.13
CA LYS A 211 -7.63 -35.75 -1.11
C LYS A 211 -7.71 -37.17 -1.70
N CYS A 212 -8.72 -37.97 -1.35
CA CYS A 212 -8.92 -39.30 -1.94
C CYS A 212 -9.11 -39.24 -3.45
N ILE A 213 -9.93 -38.30 -3.95
CA ILE A 213 -10.13 -38.11 -5.39
C ILE A 213 -8.82 -37.72 -6.07
N ALA A 214 -8.09 -36.74 -5.52
CA ALA A 214 -6.82 -36.30 -6.07
C ALA A 214 -5.80 -37.45 -6.13
N ASN A 215 -5.62 -38.20 -5.04
CA ASN A 215 -4.71 -39.34 -4.99
C ASN A 215 -5.03 -40.39 -6.07
N LEU A 216 -6.31 -40.72 -6.26
CA LEU A 216 -6.74 -41.69 -7.27
C LEU A 216 -6.54 -41.20 -8.71
N MET A 217 -6.84 -39.93 -8.98
CA MET A 217 -6.60 -39.32 -10.30
C MET A 217 -5.10 -39.26 -10.62
N PHE A 218 -4.26 -38.93 -9.65
CA PHE A 218 -2.81 -38.93 -9.82
C PHE A 218 -2.24 -40.34 -10.04
N ALA A 219 -2.71 -41.33 -9.28
CA ALA A 219 -2.34 -42.74 -9.49
C ALA A 219 -2.72 -43.23 -10.91
N SER A 220 -3.81 -42.70 -11.46
CA SER A 220 -4.31 -43.02 -12.81
C SER A 220 -3.64 -42.21 -13.94
N LYS A 221 -2.68 -41.31 -13.62
CA LYS A 221 -2.01 -40.39 -14.57
C LYS A 221 -2.92 -39.31 -15.18
N TYR A 222 -3.94 -38.89 -14.43
CA TYR A 222 -4.84 -37.75 -14.74
C TYR A 222 -4.53 -36.55 -13.83
N ASP A 223 -3.24 -36.31 -13.54
CA ASP A 223 -2.77 -35.23 -12.68
C ASP A 223 -3.07 -33.84 -13.29
N GLN A 224 -3.04 -33.72 -14.62
CA GLN A 224 -3.30 -32.45 -15.30
C GLN A 224 -4.77 -32.05 -15.21
N GLU A 225 -5.69 -32.98 -15.45
CA GLU A 225 -7.13 -32.78 -15.40
C GLU A 225 -7.56 -32.40 -13.98
N CYS A 226 -7.08 -33.14 -12.97
CA CYS A 226 -7.35 -32.84 -11.57
C CYS A 226 -6.85 -31.43 -11.17
N THR A 227 -5.60 -31.10 -11.50
CA THR A 227 -5.03 -29.78 -11.17
C THR A 227 -5.73 -28.63 -11.90
N LEU A 228 -6.09 -28.80 -13.17
CA LEU A 228 -6.83 -27.80 -13.94
C LEU A 228 -8.25 -27.58 -13.39
N ALA A 229 -8.95 -28.66 -13.01
CA ALA A 229 -10.26 -28.57 -12.38
C ALA A 229 -10.20 -27.81 -11.05
N TYR A 230 -9.19 -28.09 -10.21
CA TYR A 230 -8.93 -27.35 -8.99
C TYR A 230 -8.70 -25.86 -9.27
N ILE A 231 -7.73 -25.54 -10.14
CA ILE A 231 -7.34 -24.16 -10.50
C ILE A 231 -8.54 -23.39 -11.03
N ARG A 232 -9.33 -23.98 -11.95
CA ARG A 232 -10.50 -23.32 -12.54
C ARG A 232 -11.52 -22.91 -11.49
N ASN A 233 -11.84 -23.81 -10.56
CA ASN A 233 -12.83 -23.56 -9.52
C ASN A 233 -12.34 -22.51 -8.51
N ARG A 234 -11.11 -22.66 -8.02
CA ARG A 234 -10.53 -21.75 -7.02
C ARG A 234 -10.25 -20.35 -7.58
N ARG A 235 -9.90 -20.22 -8.86
CA ARG A 235 -9.78 -18.92 -9.54
C ARG A 235 -11.10 -18.16 -9.59
N VAL A 236 -12.21 -18.86 -9.86
CA VAL A 236 -13.54 -18.23 -9.83
C VAL A 236 -13.87 -17.77 -8.41
N ALA A 237 -13.57 -18.57 -7.39
CA ALA A 237 -13.77 -18.18 -5.99
C ALA A 237 -12.94 -16.94 -5.61
N LEU A 238 -11.67 -16.88 -5.99
CA LEU A 238 -10.81 -15.73 -5.73
C LEU A 238 -11.30 -14.48 -6.48
N ALA A 239 -11.72 -14.60 -7.73
CA ALA A 239 -12.27 -13.48 -8.49
C ALA A 239 -13.54 -12.91 -7.84
N GLU A 240 -14.40 -13.77 -7.31
CA GLU A 240 -15.61 -13.37 -6.58
C GLU A 240 -15.29 -12.65 -5.27
N VAL A 241 -14.28 -13.11 -4.52
CA VAL A 241 -13.82 -12.41 -3.31
C VAL A 241 -13.27 -11.04 -3.66
N LEU A 242 -12.44 -10.93 -4.70
CA LEU A 242 -11.92 -9.63 -5.14
C LEU A 242 -13.04 -8.69 -5.59
N PHE A 243 -14.04 -9.21 -6.28
CA PHE A 243 -15.22 -8.43 -6.66
C PHE A 243 -15.96 -7.87 -5.43
N ARG A 244 -16.18 -8.68 -4.39
CA ARG A 244 -16.80 -8.22 -3.13
C ARG A 244 -15.95 -7.22 -2.35
N LEU A 245 -14.64 -7.30 -2.50
CA LEU A 245 -13.68 -6.36 -1.94
C LEU A 245 -13.56 -5.06 -2.78
N ASP A 246 -14.49 -4.83 -3.72
CA ASP A 246 -14.50 -3.71 -4.68
C ASP A 246 -13.18 -3.59 -5.50
N MET A 247 -12.44 -4.68 -5.63
CA MET A 247 -11.25 -4.78 -6.48
C MET A 247 -11.67 -5.18 -7.89
N GLU A 248 -12.48 -4.33 -8.54
CA GLU A 248 -12.87 -4.55 -9.93
C GLU A 248 -11.65 -4.44 -10.87
N ARG A 249 -11.67 -5.21 -11.96
CA ARG A 249 -10.66 -5.09 -13.01
C ARG A 249 -10.92 -3.81 -13.79
N MET A 250 -10.22 -2.75 -13.45
CA MET A 250 -10.19 -1.53 -14.23
C MET A 250 -8.98 -1.52 -15.15
N SER A 251 -9.15 -0.96 -16.35
CA SER A 251 -8.01 -0.74 -17.23
C SER A 251 -7.14 0.42 -16.71
N ILE A 252 -5.85 0.37 -17.05
CA ILE A 252 -4.89 1.43 -16.73
C ILE A 252 -5.39 2.78 -17.27
N ASP A 253 -5.93 2.80 -18.50
CA ASP A 253 -6.40 4.02 -19.15
C ASP A 253 -7.61 4.67 -18.46
N GLU A 254 -8.52 3.87 -17.90
CA GLU A 254 -9.68 4.35 -17.14
C GLU A 254 -9.26 4.98 -15.81
N LEU A 255 -8.35 4.32 -15.10
CA LEU A 255 -7.81 4.79 -13.83
C LEU A 255 -7.00 6.09 -13.96
N VAL A 256 -6.15 6.18 -14.99
CA VAL A 256 -5.31 7.35 -15.24
C VAL A 256 -6.16 8.61 -15.52
N LYS A 257 -7.32 8.45 -16.15
CA LYS A 257 -8.22 9.57 -16.51
C LYS A 257 -9.22 9.92 -15.41
N MET A 258 -9.23 9.20 -14.30
CA MET A 258 -10.22 9.38 -13.24
C MET A 258 -9.93 10.62 -12.38
N ASP A 259 -10.99 11.32 -12.00
CA ASP A 259 -10.90 12.47 -11.09
C ASP A 259 -10.52 12.06 -9.67
N TRP A 260 -9.76 12.93 -9.00
CA TRP A 260 -9.24 12.68 -7.65
C TRP A 260 -10.31 12.35 -6.59
N PRO A 261 -11.47 13.02 -6.53
CA PRO A 261 -12.51 12.73 -5.53
C PRO A 261 -13.07 11.30 -5.61
N ARG A 262 -12.99 10.67 -6.79
CA ARG A 262 -13.38 9.26 -6.97
C ARG A 262 -12.20 8.33 -6.73
N LEU A 263 -10.98 8.75 -7.09
CA LEU A 263 -9.78 7.93 -6.96
C LEU A 263 -9.31 7.76 -5.50
N ASP A 264 -9.37 8.80 -4.66
CA ASP A 264 -8.95 8.73 -3.25
C ASP A 264 -9.64 7.60 -2.43
N PRO A 265 -10.99 7.49 -2.42
CA PRO A 265 -11.65 6.40 -1.70
C PRO A 265 -11.35 5.03 -2.31
N MET A 266 -11.10 4.95 -3.63
CA MET A 266 -10.74 3.69 -4.28
C MET A 266 -9.35 3.23 -3.88
N ILE A 267 -8.37 4.13 -3.73
CA ILE A 267 -7.03 3.77 -3.24
C ILE A 267 -7.12 3.24 -1.80
N LYS A 268 -7.91 3.89 -0.92
CA LYS A 268 -8.14 3.40 0.45
C LYS A 268 -8.73 2.00 0.48
N LYS A 269 -9.76 1.76 -0.33
CA LYS A 269 -10.37 0.43 -0.48
C LYS A 269 -9.33 -0.57 -0.99
N TRP A 270 -8.58 -0.22 -2.03
CA TRP A 270 -7.52 -1.07 -2.59
C TRP A 270 -6.48 -1.46 -1.54
N ILE A 271 -6.04 -0.52 -0.69
CA ILE A 271 -5.11 -0.78 0.42
C ILE A 271 -5.69 -1.84 1.37
N GLN A 272 -6.93 -1.67 1.81
CA GLN A 272 -7.58 -2.60 2.74
C GLN A 272 -7.78 -3.97 2.09
N SER A 273 -8.26 -3.99 0.85
CA SER A 273 -8.50 -5.20 0.08
C SER A 273 -7.21 -5.96 -0.20
N LEU A 274 -6.10 -5.28 -0.44
CA LEU A 274 -4.78 -5.88 -0.62
C LEU A 274 -4.30 -6.58 0.65
N LYS A 275 -4.37 -5.89 1.81
CA LYS A 275 -4.01 -6.48 3.11
C LYS A 275 -4.79 -7.76 3.38
N THR A 276 -6.10 -7.71 3.21
CA THR A 276 -6.99 -8.88 3.38
C THR A 276 -6.66 -9.98 2.38
N SER A 277 -6.49 -9.65 1.10
CA SER A 277 -6.21 -10.65 0.06
C SER A 277 -4.91 -11.40 0.33
N VAL A 278 -3.83 -10.69 0.69
CA VAL A 278 -2.51 -11.30 0.92
C VAL A 278 -2.45 -12.03 2.26
N ARG A 279 -2.85 -11.38 3.36
CA ARG A 279 -2.68 -11.96 4.71
C ARG A 279 -3.69 -13.05 5.03
N LEU A 280 -4.91 -12.95 4.49
CA LEU A 280 -6.02 -13.86 4.83
C LEU A 280 -6.26 -14.86 3.71
N TYR A 281 -6.66 -14.38 2.53
CA TYR A 281 -7.14 -15.27 1.47
C TYR A 281 -6.02 -16.12 0.87
N LEU A 282 -4.92 -15.50 0.42
CA LEU A 282 -3.83 -16.23 -0.22
C LEU A 282 -3.12 -17.19 0.74
N ALA A 283 -2.97 -16.83 2.02
CA ALA A 283 -2.47 -17.73 3.05
C ALA A 283 -3.38 -18.96 3.21
N SER A 284 -4.70 -18.73 3.26
CA SER A 284 -5.69 -19.80 3.36
C SER A 284 -5.76 -20.67 2.10
N GLU A 285 -5.57 -20.09 0.92
CA GLU A 285 -5.55 -20.82 -0.35
C GLU A 285 -4.31 -21.70 -0.45
N LYS A 286 -3.15 -21.21 0.00
CA LYS A 286 -1.93 -22.01 0.10
C LYS A 286 -2.16 -23.22 1.02
N GLN A 287 -2.73 -23.00 2.21
CA GLN A 287 -3.02 -24.10 3.13
C GLN A 287 -4.00 -25.12 2.51
N LEU A 288 -5.03 -24.67 1.81
CA LEU A 288 -5.97 -25.59 1.15
C LEU A 288 -5.28 -26.42 0.05
N CYS A 289 -4.42 -25.80 -0.76
CA CYS A 289 -3.58 -26.52 -1.73
C CYS A 289 -2.71 -27.58 -1.06
N ASP A 290 -2.07 -27.22 0.07
CA ASP A 290 -1.19 -28.13 0.81
C ASP A 290 -1.96 -29.32 1.42
N GLN A 291 -3.19 -29.10 1.86
CA GLN A 291 -4.06 -30.14 2.43
C GLN A 291 -4.62 -31.09 1.36
N VAL A 292 -5.04 -30.57 0.21
CA VAL A 292 -5.63 -31.37 -0.88
C VAL A 292 -4.57 -32.18 -1.62
N PHE A 293 -3.38 -31.60 -1.85
CA PHE A 293 -2.30 -32.22 -2.63
C PHE A 293 -1.10 -32.64 -1.77
N GLU A 294 -1.31 -33.03 -0.51
CA GLU A 294 -0.26 -33.30 0.50
C GLU A 294 0.92 -34.16 -0.02
N GLU A 295 0.64 -35.15 -0.86
CA GLU A 295 1.62 -36.10 -1.40
C GLU A 295 2.35 -35.58 -2.66
N PHE A 296 1.84 -34.51 -3.29
CA PHE A 296 2.26 -34.06 -4.62
C PHE A 296 2.83 -32.63 -4.61
N GLU A 297 4.09 -32.50 -4.23
CA GLU A 297 4.76 -31.19 -4.06
C GLU A 297 4.70 -30.29 -5.32
N SER A 298 4.87 -30.89 -6.51
CA SER A 298 4.76 -30.18 -7.79
C SER A 298 3.35 -29.60 -8.02
N ALA A 299 2.31 -30.35 -7.64
CA ALA A 299 0.92 -29.94 -7.81
C ALA A 299 0.54 -28.82 -6.85
N LYS A 300 0.96 -28.89 -5.57
CA LYS A 300 0.74 -27.83 -4.56
C LYS A 300 1.20 -26.48 -5.08
N LEU A 301 2.47 -26.42 -5.50
CA LEU A 301 3.10 -25.19 -5.95
C LEU A 301 2.44 -24.67 -7.24
N LYS A 302 2.24 -25.54 -8.23
CA LYS A 302 1.62 -25.17 -9.51
C LYS A 302 0.19 -24.63 -9.34
N CYS A 303 -0.65 -25.32 -8.56
CA CYS A 303 -2.02 -24.90 -8.31
C CYS A 303 -2.08 -23.52 -7.64
N PHE A 304 -1.33 -23.34 -6.54
CA PHE A 304 -1.32 -22.07 -5.82
C PHE A 304 -0.86 -20.89 -6.69
N ILE A 305 0.21 -21.06 -7.47
CA ILE A 305 0.73 -20.00 -8.36
C ILE A 305 -0.30 -19.65 -9.42
N GLU A 306 -0.86 -20.64 -10.13
CA GLU A 306 -1.81 -20.36 -11.22
C GLU A 306 -3.11 -19.73 -10.72
N ILE A 307 -3.53 -20.03 -9.48
CA ILE A 307 -4.69 -19.40 -8.85
C ILE A 307 -4.40 -17.93 -8.51
N SER A 308 -3.27 -17.68 -7.84
CA SER A 308 -2.92 -16.35 -7.32
C SER A 308 -2.44 -15.36 -8.40
N LYS A 309 -1.80 -15.87 -9.47
CA LYS A 309 -1.14 -15.07 -10.52
C LYS A 309 -2.03 -13.97 -11.07
N SER A 310 -3.25 -14.29 -11.51
CA SER A 310 -4.12 -13.30 -12.18
C SER A 310 -4.59 -12.15 -11.28
N SER A 311 -4.74 -12.43 -9.99
CA SER A 311 -5.14 -11.45 -8.97
C SER A 311 -3.97 -10.56 -8.58
N MET A 312 -2.78 -11.14 -8.51
CA MET A 312 -1.55 -10.41 -8.24
C MET A 312 -1.21 -9.41 -9.33
N TRP A 313 -1.34 -9.80 -10.59
CA TRP A 313 -1.15 -8.86 -11.70
C TRP A 313 -2.15 -7.71 -11.66
N GLN A 314 -3.42 -7.99 -11.33
CA GLN A 314 -4.42 -6.93 -11.19
C GLN A 314 -4.05 -5.90 -10.10
N VAL A 315 -3.45 -6.34 -9.00
CA VAL A 315 -2.92 -5.45 -7.95
C VAL A 315 -1.77 -4.59 -8.51
N LEU A 316 -0.82 -5.20 -9.23
CA LEU A 316 0.33 -4.49 -9.79
C LEU A 316 -0.08 -3.52 -10.92
N ASP A 317 -1.04 -3.88 -11.75
CA ASP A 317 -1.60 -3.02 -12.81
C ASP A 317 -2.25 -1.76 -12.22
N PHE A 318 -2.91 -1.89 -11.07
CA PHE A 318 -3.46 -0.74 -10.35
C PHE A 318 -2.34 0.21 -9.89
N VAL A 319 -1.25 -0.32 -9.33
CA VAL A 319 -0.06 0.46 -8.94
C VAL A 319 0.54 1.17 -10.15
N GLU A 320 0.66 0.45 -11.28
CA GLU A 320 1.18 1.00 -12.53
C GLU A 320 0.30 2.16 -13.04
N ALA A 321 -1.03 2.04 -12.94
CA ALA A 321 -1.96 3.10 -13.33
C ALA A 321 -1.81 4.36 -12.46
N ILE A 322 -1.68 4.21 -11.14
CA ILE A 322 -1.43 5.33 -10.22
C ILE A 322 -0.09 6.00 -10.52
N CYS A 323 0.96 5.21 -10.78
CA CYS A 323 2.28 5.73 -11.13
C CYS A 323 2.30 6.42 -12.50
N THR A 324 1.53 5.94 -13.47
CA THR A 324 1.44 6.54 -14.81
C THR A 324 0.65 7.85 -14.82
N GLY A 325 -0.32 7.99 -13.90
CA GLY A 325 -1.14 9.18 -13.74
C GLY A 325 -0.36 10.45 -13.36
N SER A 326 -1.08 11.57 -13.24
CA SER A 326 -0.43 12.83 -12.84
C SER A 326 0.01 12.79 -11.38
N ALA A 327 1.32 12.99 -11.18
CA ALA A 327 1.99 13.16 -9.89
C ALA A 327 1.70 14.54 -9.25
N GLU A 328 0.43 14.79 -8.90
CA GLU A 328 0.03 16.02 -8.19
C GLU A 328 0.38 15.95 -6.70
N PRO A 329 0.80 17.06 -6.06
CA PRO A 329 1.18 17.07 -4.63
C PRO A 329 0.07 16.54 -3.70
N GLU A 330 -1.19 16.81 -4.03
CA GLU A 330 -2.36 16.34 -3.25
C GLU A 330 -2.46 14.82 -3.16
N LYS A 331 -1.88 14.10 -4.13
CA LYS A 331 -1.92 12.63 -4.20
C LYS A 331 -0.80 11.96 -3.42
N LEU A 332 0.22 12.73 -2.97
CA LEU A 332 1.43 12.19 -2.36
C LEU A 332 1.12 11.22 -1.21
N PHE A 333 0.24 11.61 -0.31
CA PHE A 333 -0.05 10.85 0.90
C PHE A 333 -0.66 9.48 0.59
N ARG A 334 -1.57 9.40 -0.38
CA ARG A 334 -2.14 8.10 -0.81
C ARG A 334 -1.12 7.22 -1.53
N ILE A 335 -0.21 7.82 -2.29
CA ILE A 335 0.89 7.08 -2.93
C ILE A 335 1.83 6.51 -1.86
N LEU A 336 2.10 7.27 -0.80
CA LEU A 336 2.87 6.81 0.36
C LEU A 336 2.15 5.68 1.10
N ASP A 337 0.84 5.81 1.36
CA ASP A 337 0.06 4.73 1.96
C ASP A 337 0.15 3.43 1.14
N MET A 338 0.07 3.52 -0.19
CA MET A 338 0.24 2.35 -1.07
C MET A 338 1.65 1.76 -0.96
N TYR A 339 2.69 2.60 -0.91
CA TYR A 339 4.08 2.18 -0.77
C TYR A 339 4.32 1.43 0.55
N GLU A 340 3.83 1.97 1.67
CA GLU A 340 3.97 1.36 3.00
C GLU A 340 3.28 0.00 3.04
N VAL A 341 2.05 -0.08 2.55
CA VAL A 341 1.27 -1.33 2.57
C VAL A 341 1.93 -2.41 1.73
N LEU A 342 2.48 -2.06 0.57
CA LEU A 342 3.20 -3.03 -0.26
C LEU A 342 4.49 -3.49 0.44
N THR A 343 5.21 -2.57 1.09
CA THR A 343 6.45 -2.86 1.82
C THR A 343 6.18 -3.77 3.02
N ASP A 344 5.12 -3.49 3.77
CA ASP A 344 4.67 -4.25 4.93
C ASP A 344 4.26 -5.70 4.59
N LEU A 345 3.81 -5.93 3.36
CA LEU A 345 3.37 -7.24 2.89
C LEU A 345 4.50 -8.08 2.29
N ILE A 346 5.71 -7.54 2.09
CA ILE A 346 6.87 -8.29 1.59
C ILE A 346 7.10 -9.59 2.37
N PRO A 347 7.14 -9.60 3.72
CA PRO A 347 7.38 -10.84 4.46
C PRO A 347 6.27 -11.88 4.25
N ASN A 348 5.02 -11.44 4.11
CA ASN A 348 3.90 -12.33 3.82
C ASN A 348 4.03 -12.94 2.43
N ILE A 349 4.37 -12.13 1.42
CA ILE A 349 4.65 -12.61 0.07
C ILE A 349 5.80 -13.63 0.06
N ASP A 350 6.87 -13.34 0.78
CA ASP A 350 8.05 -14.21 0.87
C ASP A 350 7.73 -15.57 1.50
N ALA A 351 6.77 -15.62 2.44
CA ALA A 351 6.25 -16.84 3.04
C ALA A 351 5.30 -17.61 2.11
N LEU A 352 4.53 -16.91 1.26
CA LEU A 352 3.55 -17.52 0.36
C LEU A 352 4.21 -18.24 -0.82
N PHE A 353 5.27 -17.69 -1.41
CA PHE A 353 5.90 -18.28 -2.60
C PHE A 353 7.20 -19.01 -2.26
N SER A 354 7.52 -20.07 -3.01
CA SER A 354 8.79 -20.80 -2.92
C SER A 354 9.35 -21.08 -4.32
N GLY A 355 10.67 -21.34 -4.40
CA GLY A 355 11.33 -21.70 -5.66
C GLY A 355 11.52 -20.55 -6.67
N GLU A 356 11.55 -20.89 -7.96
CA GLU A 356 11.69 -19.96 -9.10
C GLU A 356 10.51 -18.98 -9.27
N PRO A 357 9.23 -19.39 -9.10
CA PRO A 357 8.08 -18.49 -9.25
C PRO A 357 8.07 -17.35 -8.22
N ARG A 358 8.62 -17.60 -7.02
CA ARG A 358 8.87 -16.57 -6.01
C ARG A 358 9.77 -15.47 -6.57
N CYS A 359 10.87 -15.82 -7.24
CA CYS A 359 11.83 -14.85 -7.74
C CYS A 359 11.20 -13.92 -8.78
N LEU A 360 10.44 -14.47 -9.73
CA LEU A 360 9.76 -13.67 -10.75
C LEU A 360 8.71 -12.74 -10.14
N PHE A 361 7.88 -13.26 -9.23
CA PHE A 361 6.85 -12.44 -8.59
C PHE A 361 7.46 -11.36 -7.68
N GLN A 362 8.45 -11.71 -6.86
CA GLN A 362 9.14 -10.75 -6.00
C GLN A 362 9.82 -9.65 -6.81
N MET A 363 10.41 -9.98 -7.97
CA MET A 363 11.05 -8.99 -8.83
C MET A 363 10.04 -7.94 -9.29
N GLU A 364 8.89 -8.37 -9.78
CA GLU A 364 7.85 -7.45 -10.26
C GLU A 364 7.13 -6.71 -9.14
N TYR A 365 6.94 -7.36 -8.00
CA TYR A 365 6.40 -6.73 -6.81
C TYR A 365 7.32 -5.63 -6.26
N ARG A 366 8.63 -5.89 -6.20
CA ARG A 366 9.64 -4.90 -5.80
C ARG A 366 9.76 -3.77 -6.82
N GLU A 367 9.65 -4.10 -8.10
CA GLU A 367 9.65 -3.09 -9.17
C GLU A 367 8.43 -2.15 -9.07
N ALA A 368 7.24 -2.67 -8.72
CA ALA A 368 6.07 -1.82 -8.47
C ALA A 368 6.27 -0.88 -7.26
N ILE A 369 6.91 -1.37 -6.18
CA ILE A 369 7.30 -0.54 -5.03
C ILE A 369 8.30 0.55 -5.46
N ASN A 370 9.30 0.19 -6.26
CA ASN A 370 10.26 1.14 -6.80
C ASN A 370 9.56 2.22 -7.65
N ARG A 371 8.59 1.84 -8.49
CA ARG A 371 7.80 2.80 -9.29
C ARG A 371 6.99 3.75 -8.43
N LEU A 372 6.41 3.29 -7.32
CA LEU A 372 5.77 4.18 -6.34
C LEU A 372 6.78 5.14 -5.72
N GLY A 373 7.96 4.65 -5.33
CA GLY A 373 9.07 5.49 -4.87
C GLY A 373 9.46 6.56 -5.90
N CYS A 374 9.58 6.19 -7.17
CA CYS A 374 9.81 7.13 -8.28
C CYS A 374 8.66 8.14 -8.43
N CYS A 375 7.41 7.71 -8.24
CA CYS A 375 6.24 8.58 -8.28
C CYS A 375 6.27 9.61 -7.14
N VAL A 376 6.64 9.20 -5.92
CA VAL A 376 6.86 10.08 -4.76
C VAL A 376 7.93 11.13 -5.09
N LYS A 377 9.10 10.71 -5.56
CA LYS A 377 10.21 11.61 -5.95
C LYS A 377 9.76 12.66 -6.97
N ARG A 378 9.07 12.24 -8.04
CA ARG A 378 8.51 13.13 -9.06
C ARG A 378 7.46 14.10 -8.50
N THR A 379 6.66 13.64 -7.55
CA THR A 379 5.65 14.47 -6.88
C THR A 379 6.32 15.58 -6.05
N PHE A 380 7.41 15.27 -5.33
CA PHE A 380 8.21 16.28 -4.62
C PHE A 380 8.82 17.33 -5.56
N LEU A 381 9.37 16.91 -6.71
CA LEU A 381 9.92 17.83 -7.70
C LEU A 381 8.84 18.74 -8.32
N LYS A 382 7.66 18.18 -8.61
CA LYS A 382 6.51 18.97 -9.05
C LYS A 382 6.03 19.95 -7.97
N PHE A 383 5.98 19.51 -6.71
CA PHE A 383 5.64 20.38 -5.60
C PHE A 383 6.64 21.53 -5.44
N GLU A 384 7.95 21.24 -5.46
CA GLU A 384 9.01 22.24 -5.41
C GLU A 384 8.86 23.27 -6.54
N SER A 385 8.70 22.81 -7.78
CA SER A 385 8.54 23.69 -8.94
C SER A 385 7.25 24.51 -8.91
N ALA A 386 6.13 23.92 -8.46
CA ALA A 386 4.88 24.65 -8.22
C ALA A 386 5.06 25.75 -7.17
N VAL A 387 5.70 25.44 -6.04
CA VAL A 387 6.01 26.42 -4.99
C VAL A 387 6.94 27.52 -5.51
N ARG A 388 7.97 27.17 -6.30
CA ARG A 388 8.94 28.14 -6.83
C ARG A 388 8.32 29.10 -7.83
N TRP A 389 7.43 28.61 -8.68
CA TRP A 389 6.90 29.36 -9.83
C TRP A 389 5.44 29.79 -9.69
N GLU A 390 4.82 29.61 -8.51
CA GLU A 390 3.44 30.02 -8.25
C GLU A 390 3.18 31.48 -8.68
N PRO A 391 2.40 31.70 -9.74
CA PRO A 391 2.26 33.01 -10.35
C PRO A 391 1.41 33.92 -9.45
N SER A 392 2.00 35.02 -8.99
CA SER A 392 1.24 36.15 -8.44
C SER A 392 1.62 37.41 -9.17
N THR A 393 0.66 38.02 -9.85
CA THR A 393 0.88 39.26 -10.60
C THR A 393 0.73 40.49 -9.70
N ASN A 394 0.03 40.35 -8.57
CA ASN A 394 -0.28 41.45 -7.65
C ASN A 394 0.45 41.29 -6.32
N PRO A 395 0.87 42.41 -5.68
CA PRO A 395 1.38 42.38 -4.33
C PRO A 395 0.29 41.90 -3.36
N PHE A 396 0.69 41.15 -2.34
CA PHE A 396 -0.24 40.66 -1.32
C PHE A 396 -0.74 41.83 -0.46
N ALA A 397 -2.01 41.79 -0.04
CA ALA A 397 -2.59 42.91 0.68
C ALA A 397 -1.86 43.16 2.02
N GLN A 398 -1.57 44.44 2.29
CA GLN A 398 -1.09 44.96 3.59
C GLN A 398 0.23 44.36 4.11
N GLY A 399 0.98 43.60 3.30
CA GLY A 399 2.24 42.97 3.72
C GLY A 399 2.06 41.79 4.66
N GLY A 400 0.87 41.19 4.75
CA GLY A 400 0.59 40.06 5.64
C GLY A 400 1.25 38.73 5.23
N ILE A 401 0.87 37.65 5.90
CA ILE A 401 1.33 36.29 5.58
C ILE A 401 0.65 35.81 4.30
N HIS A 402 1.44 35.40 3.31
CA HIS A 402 0.97 34.91 2.02
C HIS A 402 0.29 33.53 2.16
N HIS A 403 -0.76 33.28 1.38
CA HIS A 403 -1.49 32.00 1.41
C HIS A 403 -0.58 30.80 1.06
N LEU A 404 0.31 30.96 0.08
CA LEU A 404 1.32 29.94 -0.27
C LEU A 404 2.19 29.55 0.93
N THR A 405 2.62 30.51 1.76
CA THR A 405 3.43 30.21 2.95
C THR A 405 2.65 29.35 3.94
N ARG A 406 1.35 29.63 4.15
CA ARG A 406 0.49 28.80 5.00
C ARG A 406 0.32 27.40 4.42
N TYR A 407 0.05 27.32 3.12
CA TYR A 407 -0.13 26.04 2.41
C TYR A 407 1.12 25.16 2.52
N VAL A 408 2.30 25.69 2.19
CA VAL A 408 3.56 24.93 2.25
C VAL A 408 3.87 24.48 3.67
N MET A 409 3.72 25.36 4.68
CA MET A 409 3.99 24.95 6.06
C MET A 409 3.02 23.88 6.57
N ASN A 410 1.75 23.93 6.16
CA ASN A 410 0.79 22.88 6.49
C ASN A 410 1.11 21.58 5.76
N TYR A 411 1.49 21.65 4.48
CA TYR A 411 1.89 20.49 3.70
C TYR A 411 3.10 19.80 4.31
N ILE A 412 4.16 20.56 4.66
CA ILE A 412 5.35 20.04 5.33
C ILE A 412 5.01 19.36 6.65
N LYS A 413 4.05 19.91 7.42
CA LYS A 413 3.60 19.28 8.67
C LYS A 413 3.03 17.89 8.45
N ILE A 414 2.19 17.70 7.43
CA ILE A 414 1.58 16.39 7.12
C ILE A 414 2.64 15.42 6.58
N VAL A 415 3.59 15.93 5.77
CA VAL A 415 4.72 15.12 5.26
C VAL A 415 5.54 14.48 6.37
N LEU A 416 5.60 15.08 7.58
CA LEU A 416 6.31 14.50 8.71
C LEU A 416 5.69 13.21 9.26
N GLU A 417 4.40 12.98 9.04
CA GLU A 417 3.76 11.73 9.45
C GLU A 417 4.38 10.51 8.74
N TYR A 418 5.09 10.75 7.62
CA TYR A 418 5.76 9.73 6.81
C TYR A 418 7.30 9.84 6.86
N GLU A 419 7.88 10.37 7.95
CA GLU A 419 9.33 10.64 8.04
C GLU A 419 10.20 9.43 7.68
N ASP A 420 9.94 8.27 8.29
CA ASP A 420 10.74 7.06 8.10
C ASP A 420 10.66 6.56 6.65
N THR A 421 9.44 6.46 6.12
CA THR A 421 9.16 6.04 4.74
C THR A 421 9.84 6.96 3.72
N LEU A 422 9.77 8.28 3.94
CA LEU A 422 10.39 9.25 3.04
C LEU A 422 11.92 9.24 3.11
N ASN A 423 12.50 9.03 4.29
CA ASN A 423 13.94 8.87 4.43
C ASN A 423 14.47 7.61 3.73
N LEU A 424 13.65 6.57 3.59
CA LEU A 424 13.98 5.39 2.78
C LEU A 424 13.92 5.69 1.29
N ILE A 425 12.86 6.35 0.82
CA ILE A 425 12.63 6.63 -0.60
C ILE A 425 13.59 7.68 -1.16
N LEU A 426 13.89 8.74 -0.41
CA LEU A 426 14.60 9.95 -0.90
C LEU A 426 16.14 9.83 -0.91
N LYS A 427 16.73 8.65 -0.68
CA LYS A 427 18.19 8.47 -0.65
C LYS A 427 18.85 8.92 -1.98
N GLU A 428 19.96 9.65 -1.87
CA GLU A 428 20.58 10.44 -2.97
C GLU A 428 21.03 9.61 -4.19
N ASP A 429 21.48 8.37 -4.01
CA ASP A 429 21.92 7.47 -5.11
C ASP A 429 20.81 7.21 -6.15
N ASP A 430 19.57 7.52 -5.79
CA ASP A 430 18.37 7.03 -6.44
C ASP A 430 17.53 8.19 -7.04
N MET A 431 17.93 9.45 -6.86
CA MET A 431 17.26 10.64 -7.42
C MET A 431 17.80 11.04 -8.79
N THR A 432 19.12 10.90 -9.00
CA THR A 432 19.82 11.23 -10.26
C THR A 432 19.53 10.22 -11.36
N VAL A 433 19.28 8.96 -10.99
CA VAL A 433 18.95 7.85 -11.90
C VAL A 433 17.50 7.92 -12.37
N VAL A 434 16.58 8.30 -11.47
CA VAL A 434 15.13 8.24 -11.71
C VAL A 434 14.61 9.44 -12.52
N CYS A 435 15.25 10.61 -12.42
CA CYS A 435 14.82 11.82 -13.10
C CYS A 435 16.02 12.63 -13.66
N PRO A 436 16.77 12.11 -14.65
CA PRO A 436 17.99 12.76 -15.14
C PRO A 436 17.77 14.19 -15.68
N ASN A 437 16.54 14.50 -16.13
CA ASN A 437 16.16 15.80 -16.70
C ASN A 437 15.50 16.75 -15.69
N MET A 438 15.25 16.33 -14.45
CA MET A 438 14.60 17.12 -13.40
C MET A 438 15.46 17.08 -12.14
N ILE A 439 16.66 17.66 -12.24
CA ILE A 439 17.58 17.78 -11.11
C ILE A 439 17.05 18.93 -10.22
N PRO A 440 16.89 18.72 -8.89
CA PRO A 440 16.50 19.80 -7.98
C PRO A 440 17.52 20.94 -8.08
N ILE A 441 17.03 22.18 -8.07
CA ILE A 441 17.88 23.37 -8.23
C ILE A 441 18.66 23.57 -6.93
N ARG A 442 19.86 22.98 -6.85
CA ARG A 442 20.76 23.14 -5.71
C ARG A 442 21.41 24.52 -5.77
N GLU A 443 20.92 25.45 -4.96
CA GLU A 443 21.74 26.59 -4.55
C GLU A 443 22.87 26.02 -3.66
N GLN A 444 24.14 26.31 -4.01
CA GLN A 444 25.30 25.86 -3.23
C GLN A 444 25.23 26.49 -1.83
N ASP A 445 24.66 25.77 -0.88
CA ASP A 445 24.89 26.02 0.55
C ASP A 445 26.23 25.36 0.92
N GLU A 446 27.20 26.15 1.37
CA GLU A 446 28.59 25.73 1.70
C GLU A 446 28.71 24.77 2.90
N ASP A 447 27.60 24.34 3.51
CA ASP A 447 27.56 23.45 4.68
C ASP A 447 26.65 22.23 4.44
N THR A 448 26.92 21.45 3.40
CA THR A 448 26.45 20.05 3.38
C THR A 448 27.36 19.25 4.29
N SER A 449 27.11 19.28 5.60
CA SER A 449 27.63 18.21 6.46
C SER A 449 27.03 16.89 5.97
N ASP A 450 27.86 15.89 5.74
CA ASP A 450 27.55 14.57 5.17
C ASP A 450 26.55 13.70 5.98
N ASN A 451 25.74 14.28 6.87
CA ASN A 451 24.90 13.56 7.82
C ASN A 451 23.47 14.13 7.98
N VAL A 452 23.00 14.94 7.00
CA VAL A 452 21.62 15.45 7.00
C VAL A 452 20.72 14.37 6.38
N GLN A 453 19.63 14.01 7.07
CA GLN A 453 18.64 13.06 6.55
C GLN A 453 18.10 13.51 5.18
N PRO A 454 17.81 12.58 4.24
CA PRO A 454 17.33 12.93 2.90
C PRO A 454 16.05 13.76 2.90
N LEU A 455 15.10 13.46 3.79
CA LEU A 455 13.88 14.25 3.93
C LEU A 455 14.19 15.69 4.33
N ALA A 456 15.07 15.89 5.33
CA ALA A 456 15.46 17.22 5.78
C ALA A 456 16.08 18.06 4.64
N GLN A 457 16.89 17.44 3.78
CA GLN A 457 17.46 18.09 2.60
C GLN A 457 16.36 18.52 1.62
N GLN A 458 15.41 17.63 1.30
CA GLN A 458 14.31 17.94 0.38
C GLN A 458 13.39 19.04 0.93
N LEU A 459 13.06 19.01 2.23
CA LEU A 459 12.25 20.04 2.87
C LEU A 459 12.96 21.41 2.90
N ARG A 460 14.29 21.44 3.10
CA ARG A 460 15.08 22.67 2.99
C ARG A 460 15.01 23.26 1.59
N ILE A 461 15.08 22.45 0.53
CA ILE A 461 14.94 22.90 -0.86
C ILE A 461 13.56 23.52 -1.11
N VAL A 462 12.49 22.90 -0.60
CA VAL A 462 11.13 23.45 -0.68
C VAL A 462 11.03 24.81 0.02
N ILE A 463 11.58 24.95 1.23
CA ILE A 463 11.56 26.23 1.95
C ILE A 463 12.38 27.29 1.22
N SER A 464 13.56 26.95 0.70
CA SER A 464 14.36 27.88 -0.11
C SER A 464 13.62 28.32 -1.38
N SER A 465 12.89 27.40 -2.02
CA SER A 465 12.05 27.73 -3.19
C SER A 465 10.87 28.64 -2.83
N LEU A 466 10.26 28.44 -1.65
CA LEU A 466 9.24 29.34 -1.12
C LEU A 466 9.82 30.72 -0.81
N GLU A 467 10.98 30.79 -0.15
CA GLU A 467 11.68 32.05 0.15
C GLU A 467 12.00 32.82 -1.14
N TYR A 468 12.55 32.14 -2.14
CA TYR A 468 12.83 32.73 -3.45
C TYR A 468 11.57 33.31 -4.09
N ASN A 469 10.47 32.55 -4.08
CA ASN A 469 9.20 33.04 -4.61
C ASN A 469 8.68 34.25 -3.80
N LEU A 470 8.76 34.21 -2.47
CA LEU A 470 8.39 35.33 -1.61
C LEU A 470 9.23 36.59 -1.92
N HIS A 471 10.52 36.44 -2.22
CA HIS A 471 11.35 37.54 -2.69
C HIS A 471 10.88 38.13 -4.03
N LEU A 472 10.52 37.29 -5.00
CA LEU A 472 9.94 37.75 -6.26
C LEU A 472 8.63 38.53 -6.02
N LYS A 473 7.77 38.01 -5.14
CA LYS A 473 6.51 38.67 -4.74
C LYS A 473 6.74 39.97 -3.99
N ALA A 474 7.78 40.04 -3.16
CA ALA A 474 8.12 41.25 -2.43
C ALA A 474 8.58 42.37 -3.38
N ASN A 475 9.20 42.04 -4.51
CA ASN A 475 9.59 43.02 -5.53
C ASN A 475 8.41 43.66 -6.28
N LEU A 476 7.19 43.16 -6.08
CA LEU A 476 5.96 43.76 -6.64
C LEU A 476 5.47 44.97 -5.84
N TYR A 477 5.94 45.17 -4.60
CA TYR A 477 5.58 46.34 -3.81
C TYR A 477 6.35 47.58 -4.29
N THR A 478 5.64 48.69 -4.45
CA THR A 478 6.24 49.99 -4.75
C THR A 478 6.99 50.57 -3.56
N ASP A 479 6.51 50.31 -2.33
CA ASP A 479 7.16 50.74 -1.10
C ASP A 479 8.16 49.67 -0.64
N ILE A 480 9.44 50.04 -0.62
CA ILE A 480 10.56 49.18 -0.19
C ILE A 480 10.39 48.74 1.27
N SER A 481 9.82 49.60 2.12
CA SER A 481 9.56 49.27 3.52
C SER A 481 8.51 48.17 3.66
N LEU A 482 7.48 48.20 2.81
CA LEU A 482 6.43 47.17 2.79
C LEU A 482 6.95 45.82 2.26
N ASN A 483 7.88 45.85 1.29
CA ASN A 483 8.61 44.65 0.84
C ASN A 483 9.32 43.97 2.04
N HIS A 484 10.12 44.72 2.80
CA HIS A 484 10.83 44.18 3.96
C HIS A 484 9.86 43.67 5.04
N LEU A 485 8.77 44.37 5.29
CA LEU A 485 7.74 43.94 6.26
C LEU A 485 7.06 42.64 5.82
N PHE A 486 6.73 42.52 4.54
CA PHE A 486 6.17 41.28 3.97
C PHE A 486 7.13 40.09 4.14
N LEU A 487 8.40 40.26 3.80
CA LEU A 487 9.40 39.20 3.98
C LEU A 487 9.58 38.84 5.46
N MET A 488 9.67 39.84 6.34
CA MET A 488 9.75 39.64 7.79
C MET A 488 8.58 38.79 8.31
N ASN A 489 7.34 39.14 7.95
CA ASN A 489 6.14 38.43 8.37
C ASN A 489 6.14 36.96 7.93
N ASN A 490 6.50 36.69 6.68
CA ASN A 490 6.46 35.34 6.13
C ASN A 490 7.61 34.46 6.65
N ILE A 491 8.83 35.00 6.78
CA ILE A 491 9.97 34.26 7.34
C ILE A 491 9.74 33.98 8.83
N HIS A 492 9.28 34.97 9.60
CA HIS A 492 8.93 34.76 11.01
C HIS A 492 7.85 33.68 11.17
N TYR A 493 6.80 33.71 10.34
CA TYR A 493 5.76 32.68 10.37
C TYR A 493 6.32 31.28 10.14
N MET A 494 7.21 31.10 9.15
CA MET A 494 7.87 29.81 8.91
C MET A 494 8.71 29.38 10.11
N VAL A 495 9.49 30.31 10.69
CA VAL A 495 10.31 30.06 11.88
C VAL A 495 9.46 29.62 13.08
N GLN A 496 8.35 30.29 13.38
CA GLN A 496 7.47 29.89 14.48
C GLN A 496 6.88 28.50 14.25
N LYS A 497 6.37 28.23 13.04
CA LYS A 497 5.80 26.91 12.70
C LYS A 497 6.81 25.77 12.84
N ILE A 498 8.08 26.01 12.49
CA ILE A 498 9.15 25.02 12.64
C ILE A 498 9.56 24.87 14.11
N LYS A 499 9.64 25.98 14.85
CA LYS A 499 10.03 25.98 16.27
C LYS A 499 9.02 25.27 17.16
N ASP A 500 7.74 25.38 16.83
CA ASP A 500 6.62 24.84 17.62
C ASP A 500 6.27 23.38 17.26
N SER A 501 7.08 22.71 16.43
CA SER A 501 6.84 21.35 15.97
C SER A 501 8.12 20.51 15.90
N ASP A 502 7.97 19.21 15.66
CA ASP A 502 9.07 18.26 15.50
C ASP A 502 9.97 18.58 14.29
N LEU A 503 9.53 19.50 13.41
CA LEU A 503 10.35 20.09 12.35
C LEU A 503 11.66 20.68 12.89
N ARG A 504 11.70 21.17 14.14
CA ARG A 504 12.94 21.67 14.73
C ARG A 504 14.04 20.62 14.77
N ILE A 505 13.69 19.35 15.02
CA ILE A 505 14.65 18.24 15.09
C ILE A 505 15.21 17.96 13.69
N ILE A 506 14.34 17.90 12.69
CA ILE A 506 14.66 17.59 11.29
C ILE A 506 15.50 18.71 10.65
N PHE A 507 15.11 19.97 10.86
CA PHE A 507 15.83 21.11 10.28
C PHE A 507 17.10 21.46 11.05
N GLY A 508 17.13 21.24 12.37
CA GLY A 508 18.25 21.53 13.25
C GLY A 508 18.37 23.01 13.66
N ASP A 509 18.90 23.22 14.87
CA ASP A 509 19.13 24.55 15.44
C ASP A 509 20.01 25.49 14.59
N PRO A 510 21.08 25.04 13.90
CA PRO A 510 21.89 25.91 13.05
C PRO A 510 21.09 26.55 11.92
N TRP A 511 20.22 25.78 11.27
CA TRP A 511 19.35 26.28 10.21
C TRP A 511 18.34 27.27 10.77
N LEU A 512 17.73 26.97 11.93
CA LEU A 512 16.77 27.87 12.59
C LEU A 512 17.42 29.21 12.96
N LYS A 513 18.65 29.20 13.49
CA LYS A 513 19.42 30.43 13.78
C LYS A 513 19.65 31.28 12.53
N ARG A 514 19.94 30.66 11.39
CA ARG A 514 20.10 31.35 10.09
C ARG A 514 18.81 32.04 9.67
N GLN A 515 17.67 31.35 9.79
CA GLN A 515 16.36 31.90 9.47
C GLN A 515 15.92 33.02 10.41
N ILE A 516 16.24 32.90 11.70
CA ILE A 516 16.06 33.97 12.67
C ILE A 516 16.85 35.21 12.26
N GLY A 517 18.12 35.03 11.87
CA GLY A 517 18.96 36.10 11.34
C GLY A 517 18.36 36.78 10.09
N LYS A 518 17.75 36.01 9.19
CA LYS A 518 17.09 36.54 7.97
C LYS A 518 15.90 37.44 8.31
N PHE A 519 14.95 37.04 9.15
CA PHE A 519 13.81 37.93 9.45
C PHE A 519 14.22 39.14 10.28
N GLN A 520 15.21 38.99 11.18
CA GLN A 520 15.78 40.13 11.93
C GLN A 520 16.50 41.13 11.01
N LEU A 521 17.16 40.64 9.95
CA LEU A 521 17.72 41.48 8.90
C LEU A 521 16.61 42.27 8.19
N GLN A 522 15.51 41.60 7.79
CA GLN A 522 14.37 42.28 7.17
C GLN A 522 13.76 43.35 8.08
N ALA A 523 13.62 43.06 9.39
CA ALA A 523 13.16 44.04 10.38
C ALA A 523 14.08 45.26 10.48
N ARG A 524 15.40 45.07 10.32
CA ARG A 524 16.39 46.15 10.33
C ARG A 524 16.33 46.99 9.06
N GLU A 525 16.23 46.34 7.90
CA GLU A 525 16.13 47.04 6.61
C GLU A 525 14.81 47.79 6.48
N TYR A 526 13.69 47.23 6.97
CA TYR A 526 12.43 47.96 7.16
C TYR A 526 12.64 49.26 7.95
N LYS A 527 13.24 49.16 9.15
CA LYS A 527 13.50 50.33 9.99
C LYS A 527 14.37 51.37 9.28
N ARG A 528 15.39 50.93 8.55
CA ARG A 528 16.27 51.81 7.79
C ARG A 528 15.53 52.50 6.64
N ALA A 529 14.75 51.76 5.87
CA ALA A 529 14.02 52.25 4.70
C ALA A 529 12.94 53.27 5.08
N THR A 530 12.15 52.99 6.13
CA THR A 530 11.12 53.92 6.62
C THR A 530 11.72 55.07 7.41
N TRP A 531 12.44 54.77 8.49
CA TRP A 531 12.77 55.76 9.52
C TRP A 531 14.11 56.43 9.29
N GLY A 532 14.97 55.93 8.39
CA GLY A 532 16.26 56.54 8.09
C GLY A 532 16.14 58.00 7.66
N SER A 533 15.40 58.25 6.58
CA SER A 533 15.19 59.60 6.03
C SER A 533 14.41 60.51 6.98
N VAL A 534 13.39 59.98 7.66
CA VAL A 534 12.59 60.72 8.66
C VAL A 534 13.47 61.21 9.81
N LEU A 535 14.33 60.34 10.34
CA LEU A 535 15.19 60.67 11.47
C LEU A 535 16.38 61.55 11.06
N ASP A 536 16.85 61.45 9.82
CA ASP A 536 17.92 62.31 9.31
C ASP A 536 17.50 63.79 9.25
N LEU A 537 16.20 64.10 9.14
CA LEU A 537 15.67 65.47 9.28
C LEU A 537 15.97 66.09 10.65
N LEU A 538 16.07 65.26 11.70
CA LEU A 538 16.37 65.68 13.07
C LEU A 538 17.85 65.55 13.45
N ARG A 539 18.66 64.87 12.63
CA ARG A 539 20.10 64.71 12.87
C ARG A 539 20.88 65.93 12.38
N SER A 540 21.96 66.26 13.09
CA SER A 540 22.92 67.29 12.65
C SER A 540 23.97 66.66 11.74
N GLU A 541 24.37 67.34 10.67
CA GLU A 541 25.43 66.85 9.78
C GLU A 541 26.73 66.57 10.56
N PRO A 542 27.31 65.37 10.41
CA PRO A 542 28.59 65.03 11.04
C PRO A 542 29.72 65.70 10.23
N GLY A 543 30.00 66.98 10.53
CA GLY A 543 31.11 67.70 9.89
C GLY A 543 30.99 69.23 9.87
N GLY A 544 29.83 69.79 10.19
CA GLY A 544 29.64 71.25 10.23
C GLY A 544 30.15 71.88 11.53
N GLY A 545 31.42 72.27 11.56
CA GLY A 545 32.02 72.97 12.69
C GLY A 545 31.24 74.24 13.10
N ALA A 546 31.05 74.40 14.41
CA ALA A 546 30.90 75.65 15.19
C ALA A 546 30.12 76.85 14.59
N ARG A 547 29.23 76.66 13.62
CA ARG A 547 28.28 77.68 13.17
C ARG A 547 26.88 77.30 13.67
N PRO A 548 26.22 78.15 14.47
CA PRO A 548 24.85 77.89 14.87
C PRO A 548 23.95 77.83 13.63
N VAL A 549 23.33 76.66 13.42
CA VAL A 549 22.31 76.48 12.37
C VAL A 549 21.22 77.52 12.59
N SER A 550 20.81 78.21 11.51
CA SER A 550 19.82 79.28 11.66
C SER A 550 18.49 78.76 12.20
N LYS A 551 17.84 79.54 13.08
CA LYS A 551 16.53 79.20 13.66
C LYS A 551 15.46 78.88 12.61
N LYS A 552 15.56 79.50 11.43
CA LYS A 552 14.65 79.24 10.31
C LYS A 552 14.81 77.81 9.78
N ILE A 553 16.05 77.35 9.64
CA ILE A 553 16.37 75.99 9.17
C ILE A 553 15.94 74.94 10.20
N LEU A 554 16.19 75.16 11.49
CA LEU A 554 15.77 74.21 12.55
C LEU A 554 14.24 74.05 12.62
N ARG A 555 13.49 75.16 12.49
CA ARG A 555 12.01 75.11 12.44
C ARG A 555 11.50 74.42 11.18
N GLU A 556 12.18 74.59 10.06
CA GLU A 556 11.81 73.91 8.81
C GLU A 556 12.04 72.40 8.93
N ARG A 557 13.21 71.98 9.40
CA ARG A 557 13.53 70.57 9.67
C ARG A 557 12.52 69.90 10.60
N PHE A 558 12.15 70.58 11.69
CA PHE A 558 11.14 70.08 12.62
C PHE A 558 9.77 69.92 11.95
N ARG A 559 9.33 70.89 11.14
CA ARG A 559 8.07 70.77 10.38
C ARG A 559 8.12 69.64 9.38
N SER A 560 9.21 69.50 8.63
CA SER A 560 9.40 68.40 7.68
C SER A 560 9.35 67.05 8.39
N PHE A 561 9.95 66.93 9.58
CA PHE A 561 9.86 65.71 10.39
C PHE A 561 8.41 65.37 10.77
N ILE A 562 7.64 66.34 11.26
CA ILE A 562 6.25 66.12 11.68
C ILE A 562 5.40 65.66 10.49
N LEU A 563 5.56 66.31 9.32
CA LEU A 563 4.85 65.90 8.10
C LEU A 563 5.25 64.50 7.64
N ALA A 564 6.55 64.17 7.68
CA ALA A 564 7.03 62.86 7.30
C ALA A 564 6.54 61.76 8.27
N PHE A 565 6.50 62.07 9.58
CA PHE A 565 5.94 61.19 10.60
C PHE A 565 4.44 60.92 10.37
N GLU A 566 3.65 61.98 10.13
CA GLU A 566 2.20 61.85 9.88
C GLU A 566 1.91 61.01 8.63
N GLU A 567 2.71 61.17 7.57
CA GLU A 567 2.58 60.37 6.35
C GLU A 567 2.93 58.90 6.60
N VAL A 568 4.03 58.62 7.30
CA VAL A 568 4.41 57.26 7.69
C VAL A 568 3.33 56.63 8.56
N TYR A 569 2.82 57.34 9.57
CA TYR A 569 1.75 56.85 10.44
C TYR A 569 0.50 56.51 9.62
N LYS A 570 0.08 57.38 8.69
CA LYS A 570 -1.09 57.16 7.84
C LYS A 570 -0.96 55.91 6.96
N ILE A 571 0.22 55.72 6.37
CA ILE A 571 0.49 54.57 5.50
C ILE A 571 0.57 53.28 6.33
N GLN A 572 1.34 53.28 7.41
CA GLN A 572 1.74 52.07 8.13
C GLN A 572 0.71 51.55 9.14
N THR A 573 -0.23 52.39 9.58
CA THR A 573 -1.43 51.91 10.30
C THR A 573 -2.28 51.00 9.42
N GLY A 574 -2.26 51.20 8.10
CA GLY A 574 -2.90 50.33 7.11
C GLY A 574 -2.14 49.04 6.79
N TRP A 575 -0.93 48.84 7.31
CA TRP A 575 -0.16 47.60 7.14
C TRP A 575 -0.49 46.62 8.25
N LEU A 576 -0.16 45.34 8.06
CA LEU A 576 -0.51 44.28 9.01
C LEU A 576 0.70 43.45 9.40
N ILE A 577 0.95 43.34 10.71
CA ILE A 577 1.80 42.28 11.29
C ILE A 577 0.89 41.33 12.07
N PRO A 578 0.55 40.16 11.51
CA PRO A 578 -0.42 39.25 12.13
C PRO A 578 0.01 38.75 13.50
N ASP A 579 1.30 38.41 13.67
CA ASP A 579 1.85 37.91 14.92
C ASP A 579 1.99 39.04 15.95
N LEU A 580 1.34 38.89 17.11
CA LEU A 580 1.29 39.92 18.14
C LEU A 580 2.66 40.17 18.77
N GLN A 581 3.43 39.11 19.04
CA GLN A 581 4.76 39.24 19.65
C GLN A 581 5.72 39.97 18.73
N LEU A 582 5.78 39.59 17.45
CA LEU A 582 6.58 40.29 16.46
C LEU A 582 6.13 41.76 16.30
N ARG A 583 4.83 42.01 16.30
CA ARG A 583 4.29 43.37 16.20
C ARG A 583 4.76 44.23 17.36
N ASP A 584 4.61 43.75 18.58
CA ASP A 584 5.03 44.46 19.80
C ASP A 584 6.54 44.72 19.78
N GLU A 585 7.36 43.72 19.39
CA GLU A 585 8.81 43.87 19.26
C GLU A 585 9.19 44.96 18.25
N VAL A 586 8.54 44.99 17.08
CA VAL A 586 8.80 45.99 16.04
C VAL A 586 8.33 47.36 16.49
N GLN A 587 7.15 47.48 17.08
CA GLN A 587 6.60 48.73 17.60
C GLN A 587 7.47 49.31 18.72
N ILE A 588 7.91 48.49 19.69
CA ILE A 588 8.82 48.90 20.77
C ILE A 588 10.16 49.35 20.17
N SER A 589 10.69 48.61 19.20
CA SER A 589 11.98 48.93 18.57
C SER A 589 11.93 50.25 17.80
N VAL A 590 10.85 50.50 17.04
CA VAL A 590 10.62 51.76 16.32
C VAL A 590 10.40 52.91 17.30
N SER A 591 9.56 52.70 18.33
CA SER A 591 9.30 53.69 19.38
C SER A 591 10.57 54.14 20.07
N GLY A 592 11.41 53.20 20.51
CA GLY A 592 12.70 53.51 21.12
C GLY A 592 13.60 54.35 20.20
N LEU A 593 13.68 53.98 18.93
CA LEU A 593 14.50 54.68 17.93
C LEU A 593 14.02 56.12 17.69
N VAL A 594 12.72 56.30 17.41
CA VAL A 594 12.15 57.61 17.07
C VAL A 594 12.15 58.55 18.28
N ILE A 595 11.71 58.06 19.44
CA ILE A 595 11.64 58.85 20.67
C ILE A 595 13.03 59.30 21.11
N GLN A 596 14.05 58.44 21.02
CA GLN A 596 15.41 58.79 21.41
C GLN A 596 15.96 59.94 20.56
N VAL A 597 15.77 59.89 19.23
CA VAL A 597 16.24 60.95 18.32
C VAL A 597 15.43 62.23 18.53
N TYR A 598 14.11 62.13 18.67
CA TYR A 598 13.22 63.28 18.89
C TYR A 598 13.54 64.00 20.21
N ARG A 599 13.67 63.25 21.31
CA ARG A 599 14.05 63.79 22.63
C ARG A 599 15.40 64.49 22.57
N SER A 600 16.40 63.85 21.95
CA SER A 600 17.73 64.42 21.80
C SER A 600 17.73 65.73 20.99
N PHE A 601 16.90 65.83 19.95
CA PHE A 601 16.75 67.05 19.16
C PHE A 601 16.11 68.17 19.99
N LEU A 602 15.04 67.85 20.71
CA LEU A 602 14.37 68.80 21.60
C LEU A 602 15.34 69.33 22.66
N GLU A 603 16.02 68.46 23.41
CA GLU A 603 16.98 68.86 24.45
C GLU A 603 18.07 69.80 23.93
N ARG A 604 18.62 69.53 22.73
CA ARG A 604 19.71 70.34 22.14
C ARG A 604 19.25 71.69 21.61
N HIS A 605 18.03 71.76 21.07
CA HIS A 605 17.55 72.94 20.34
C HIS A 605 16.42 73.70 21.05
N TYR A 606 15.91 73.22 22.19
CA TYR A 606 14.82 73.83 22.95
C TYR A 606 15.06 75.32 23.19
N ASN A 607 16.21 75.68 23.75
CA ASN A 607 16.56 77.07 24.06
C ASN A 607 16.73 77.95 22.81
N GLN A 608 17.11 77.38 21.67
CA GLN A 608 17.28 78.11 20.41
C GLN A 608 15.94 78.36 19.71
N LEU A 609 15.00 77.44 19.93
CA LEU A 609 13.66 77.44 19.37
C LEU A 609 12.67 78.25 20.23
N ASP A 610 12.85 78.28 21.56
CA ASP A 610 11.94 78.90 22.55
C ASP A 610 12.28 80.34 22.97
N VAL A 611 13.14 81.05 22.21
CA VAL A 611 13.40 82.48 22.46
C VAL A 611 12.13 83.29 22.18
N GLY A 612 11.38 83.59 23.25
CA GLY A 612 10.10 84.32 23.24
C GLY A 612 8.92 83.56 23.86
N GLY A 613 9.07 82.32 24.34
CA GLY A 613 8.01 81.56 25.04
C GLY A 613 6.86 81.05 24.18
N TYR A 614 7.01 81.09 22.84
CA TYR A 614 6.00 80.67 21.87
C TYR A 614 6.33 79.35 21.17
N PHE A 615 7.42 78.65 21.55
CA PHE A 615 7.78 77.39 20.91
C PHE A 615 7.14 76.19 21.60
N GLY A 616 7.06 76.20 22.94
CA GLY A 616 6.30 75.19 23.69
C GLY A 616 4.82 75.08 23.27
N LYS A 617 4.19 76.20 22.87
CA LYS A 617 2.82 76.23 22.31
C LYS A 617 2.71 75.76 20.84
N ARG A 618 3.84 75.46 20.18
CA ARG A 618 3.93 75.06 18.76
C ARG A 618 4.46 73.65 18.55
N ILE A 619 4.78 72.92 19.62
CA ILE A 619 5.09 71.49 19.55
C ILE A 619 3.76 70.77 19.36
N LYS A 620 3.53 70.19 18.17
CA LYS A 620 2.28 69.51 17.82
C LYS A 620 2.10 68.20 18.61
N TYR A 621 3.20 67.48 18.89
CA TYR A 621 3.19 66.20 19.60
C TYR A 621 4.26 66.15 20.70
N SER A 622 3.87 65.74 21.91
CA SER A 622 4.80 65.41 22.98
C SER A 622 5.52 64.09 22.70
N THR A 623 6.55 63.76 23.50
CA THR A 623 7.21 62.44 23.40
C THR A 623 6.25 61.30 23.66
N ASP A 624 5.27 61.51 24.54
CA ASP A 624 4.31 60.49 24.94
C ASP A 624 3.22 60.33 23.86
N ASP A 625 2.80 61.42 23.22
CA ASP A 625 1.88 61.37 22.07
C ASP A 625 2.50 60.58 20.90
N LEU A 626 3.77 60.85 20.57
CA LEU A 626 4.48 60.10 19.53
C LEU A 626 4.62 58.62 19.90
N ALA A 627 4.88 58.31 21.18
CA ALA A 627 4.96 56.92 21.64
C ALA A 627 3.63 56.19 21.44
N ASN A 628 2.51 56.82 21.83
CA ASN A 628 1.17 56.23 21.67
C ASN A 628 0.85 55.99 20.19
N HIS A 629 1.13 56.96 19.31
CA HIS A 629 0.89 56.78 17.87
C HIS A 629 1.75 55.67 17.25
N LEU A 630 2.99 55.47 17.72
CA LEU A 630 3.86 54.41 17.22
C LEU A 630 3.40 53.00 17.65
N LEU A 631 2.67 52.88 18.76
CA LEU A 631 2.05 51.63 19.21
C LEU A 631 0.80 51.25 18.41
N GLU A 632 0.24 52.17 17.62
CA GLU A 632 -0.91 51.88 16.75
C GLU A 632 -0.50 51.39 15.35
N LEU A 633 0.79 51.33 15.05
CA LEU A 633 1.28 50.89 13.74
C LEU A 633 0.98 49.39 13.50
N PHE A 634 0.78 49.01 12.25
CA PHE A 634 0.62 47.62 11.81
C PHE A 634 -0.65 46.88 12.28
N GLU A 635 -1.69 47.61 12.69
CA GLU A 635 -2.99 47.04 13.08
C GLU A 635 -3.87 46.62 11.89
N GLY A 636 -3.52 47.04 10.66
CA GLY A 636 -4.28 46.74 9.43
C GLY A 636 -5.44 47.69 9.15
N SER A 637 -5.59 48.76 9.95
CA SER A 637 -6.62 49.78 9.77
C SER A 637 -5.97 51.16 9.59
N SER A 638 -6.16 51.78 8.42
CA SER A 638 -5.55 53.09 8.14
C SER A 638 -6.19 54.15 9.03
N LYS A 639 -5.34 54.85 9.80
CA LYS A 639 -5.70 55.98 10.66
C LYS A 639 -4.98 57.22 10.15
N SER A 640 -5.51 58.39 10.44
CA SER A 640 -4.85 59.66 10.11
C SER A 640 -4.85 60.60 11.31
N LEU A 641 -3.71 61.22 11.58
CA LEU A 641 -3.61 62.30 12.56
C LEU A 641 -4.11 63.58 11.89
N HIS A 642 -5.13 64.21 12.47
CA HIS A 642 -5.64 65.53 12.05
C HIS A 642 -5.10 66.61 12.97
#